data_AF-A0A962RSP8-F1
#
_entry.id   AF-A0A962RSP8-F1
#
_cell.length_a   1.000
_cell.length_b   1.000
_cell.length_c   1.000
_cell.angle_alpha   90.00
_cell.angle_beta   90.00
_cell.angle_gamma   90.00
#
_symmetry.space_group_name_H-M   'P 1'
#
loop_
_entity.id
_entity.type
_entity.pdbx_description
1 polymer ?
#
loop_
_entity_poly.entity_id
_entity_poly.type
_entity_poly.pdbx_seq_one_letter_code
_entity_poly.pdbx_strand_id
1 'polypeptide(L)'
;MSKVPTVCEVAVFAPLRQVFDYRVPAGLNPRRGARVWVPFGTAHRVGVVVAVHGDGRGESAPELKPLDAVLDAEPLLDPAMLRLAAWSADYYQHPLGDVLAALLPTVLRRRQQLPDHGRRGWRVTAAGRAEQATLGRRAPKQRRLLDHLGEAALPEQALVELDFDWRATLRRLQARGWVEAVRLEPPAPQPATPGPTLNAEQQAAVDAVGAALGEFQAWLLWGVTGSGKTEVYLDLIARVLAAGRQALVLVPEIALTQHLLDRFRQRFGSRVGVLHSGLGERERALTWDACRRGEIGVLVGTRSAVWVGLPTLGLVVVDEEHDASYKQQDGFRYSARDVAIVRAQQAGIPVLLGSATPSLETLANAARGKYRELRLDARALAASPPAIECVDVRGLGLRGGLGDQLVEAMHAHLARGEQVMLFLNRRGYAPLLICRHCGEPRRCDRCDAFLVYHKGIDAARCHHCDRYLPMRRPASCCELPEIAPIGLGTERVEEIVAELFPGHRVCRMDRDTVRHPATLAAMLEDIAAGRVDILIGTQMVAKGLDFAAITLVGIVDADSRLYALDFRAEERLAQLLVQVAGRAGRAARAGRVLIQTHQPRHPVLRRVIDHGYGAYARAALAEREQASLPPFAAMAVLRAESPRAERPLAFLADARRLLLDGGEAVEISFPIPALMERRAGRYRALIVLSAATRGAIGRTLGPTLEALDGAARAARVRYSIDVDPQDTL
;
A
#
# COMPACT_ATOMS: atom_id res chain seq x y z
N MET A 1 -27.81 -36.39 -9.71
CA MET A 1 -28.40 -35.29 -10.50
C MET A 1 -28.27 -34.01 -9.66
N SER A 2 -27.46 -33.03 -10.09
CA SER A 2 -27.35 -31.76 -9.37
C SER A 2 -28.70 -31.06 -9.43
N LYS A 3 -29.31 -30.75 -8.28
CA LYS A 3 -30.57 -30.00 -8.21
C LYS A 3 -30.42 -28.69 -8.99
N VAL A 4 -31.40 -28.37 -9.82
CA VAL A 4 -31.43 -27.10 -10.56
C VAL A 4 -31.57 -25.98 -9.53
N PRO A 5 -30.71 -24.96 -9.57
CA PRO A 5 -30.81 -23.88 -8.62
C PRO A 5 -32.07 -23.05 -8.88
N THR A 6 -32.86 -22.80 -7.84
CA THR A 6 -34.11 -22.01 -7.94
C THR A 6 -33.96 -20.61 -7.37
N VAL A 7 -33.05 -20.43 -6.41
CA VAL A 7 -32.72 -19.11 -5.82
C VAL A 7 -31.20 -18.97 -5.73
N CYS A 8 -30.69 -17.77 -5.98
CA CYS A 8 -29.28 -17.43 -5.73
C CYS A 8 -29.14 -16.18 -4.87
N GLU A 9 -28.18 -16.21 -3.95
CA GLU A 9 -27.78 -15.06 -3.13
C GLU A 9 -26.71 -14.28 -3.89
N VAL A 10 -26.94 -12.99 -4.06
CA VAL A 10 -26.06 -12.12 -4.82
C VAL A 10 -25.58 -10.97 -3.94
N ALA A 11 -24.26 -10.85 -3.79
CA ALA A 11 -23.63 -9.66 -3.26
C ALA A 11 -23.54 -8.62 -4.39
N VAL A 12 -24.49 -7.71 -4.44
CA VAL A 12 -24.56 -6.63 -5.44
C VAL A 12 -23.47 -5.60 -5.15
N PHE A 13 -22.82 -5.06 -6.18
CA PHE A 13 -21.81 -3.99 -6.04
C PHE A 13 -22.47 -2.66 -5.65
N ALA A 14 -22.86 -2.58 -4.39
CA ALA A 14 -23.48 -1.45 -3.74
C ALA A 14 -23.00 -1.39 -2.27
N PRO A 15 -22.97 -0.19 -1.66
CA PRO A 15 -22.52 -0.01 -0.28
C PRO A 15 -23.61 -0.40 0.72
N LEU A 16 -24.07 -1.65 0.65
CA LEU A 16 -25.11 -2.21 1.50
C LEU A 16 -24.61 -3.49 2.17
N ARG A 17 -24.84 -3.60 3.47
CA ARG A 17 -24.33 -4.67 4.34
C ARG A 17 -25.17 -5.94 4.29
N GLN A 18 -25.74 -6.24 3.12
CA GLN A 18 -26.60 -7.40 2.93
C GLN A 18 -26.37 -8.01 1.54
N VAL A 19 -26.78 -9.27 1.42
CA VAL A 19 -26.90 -9.97 0.13
C VAL A 19 -28.37 -9.99 -0.28
N PHE A 20 -28.62 -10.19 -1.56
CA PHE A 20 -29.96 -10.12 -2.12
C PHE A 20 -30.31 -11.45 -2.80
N ASP A 21 -31.51 -11.94 -2.53
CA ASP A 21 -32.04 -13.16 -3.13
C ASP A 21 -32.68 -12.86 -4.48
N TYR A 22 -32.34 -13.68 -5.49
CA TYR A 22 -32.91 -13.60 -6.83
C TYR A 22 -33.39 -14.98 -7.29
N ARG A 23 -34.54 -15.01 -7.97
CA ARG A 23 -35.02 -16.21 -8.65
C ARG A 23 -34.13 -16.52 -9.83
N VAL A 24 -33.79 -17.79 -10.02
CA VAL A 24 -33.03 -18.26 -11.18
C VAL A 24 -33.99 -18.69 -12.29
N PRO A 25 -34.03 -17.98 -13.44
CA PRO A 25 -34.83 -18.40 -14.59
C PRO A 25 -34.36 -19.73 -15.19
N ALA A 26 -35.29 -20.47 -15.79
CA ALA A 26 -34.97 -21.67 -16.57
C ALA A 26 -33.93 -21.35 -17.66
N GLY A 27 -32.89 -22.18 -17.76
CA GLY A 27 -31.80 -22.02 -18.74
C GLY A 27 -30.59 -21.22 -18.23
N LEU A 28 -30.70 -20.52 -17.09
CA LEU A 28 -29.54 -19.93 -16.42
C LEU A 28 -28.98 -20.88 -15.36
N ASN A 29 -27.65 -20.94 -15.24
CA ASN A 29 -26.96 -21.75 -14.24
C ASN A 29 -25.90 -20.91 -13.49
N PRO A 30 -26.34 -19.99 -12.61
CA PRO A 30 -25.41 -19.19 -11.83
C PRO A 30 -24.60 -20.09 -10.90
N ARG A 31 -23.27 -20.00 -10.99
CA ARG A 31 -22.34 -20.68 -10.10
C ARG A 31 -21.80 -19.70 -9.06
N ARG A 32 -21.57 -20.20 -7.84
CA ARG A 32 -20.89 -19.42 -6.78
C ARG A 32 -19.56 -18.87 -7.29
N GLY A 33 -19.33 -17.57 -7.09
CA GLY A 33 -18.16 -16.84 -7.58
C GLY A 33 -18.27 -16.28 -9.01
N ALA A 34 -19.36 -16.56 -9.73
CA ALA A 34 -19.64 -15.94 -11.02
C ALA A 34 -20.31 -14.57 -10.83
N ARG A 35 -20.04 -13.64 -11.76
CA ARG A 35 -20.73 -12.37 -11.84
C ARG A 35 -22.08 -12.55 -12.52
N VAL A 36 -23.04 -11.76 -12.06
CA VAL A 36 -24.40 -11.75 -12.58
C VAL A 36 -24.88 -10.32 -12.77
N TRP A 37 -25.78 -10.14 -13.73
CA TRP A 37 -26.49 -8.90 -13.99
C TRP A 37 -27.90 -9.02 -13.42
N VAL A 38 -28.25 -8.10 -12.52
CA VAL A 38 -29.49 -8.18 -11.75
C VAL A 38 -30.23 -6.85 -11.69
N PRO A 39 -31.57 -6.88 -11.60
CA PRO A 39 -32.35 -5.68 -11.31
C PRO A 39 -32.11 -5.25 -9.86
N PHE A 40 -31.90 -3.95 -9.66
CA PHE A 40 -31.60 -3.37 -8.35
C PHE A 40 -32.25 -1.99 -8.20
N GLY A 41 -33.39 -1.94 -7.49
CA GLY A 41 -34.24 -0.76 -7.45
C GLY A 41 -34.82 -0.44 -8.84
N THR A 42 -34.55 0.77 -9.32
CA THR A 42 -34.90 1.25 -10.68
C THR A 42 -33.79 1.05 -11.70
N ALA A 43 -32.62 0.57 -11.27
CA ALA A 43 -31.44 0.38 -12.11
C ALA A 43 -31.09 -1.11 -12.20
N HIS A 44 -29.99 -1.37 -12.90
CA HIS A 44 -29.37 -2.68 -12.94
C HIS A 44 -27.92 -2.58 -12.46
N ARG A 45 -27.44 -3.65 -11.84
CA ARG A 45 -26.11 -3.71 -11.24
C ARG A 45 -25.47 -5.07 -11.49
N VAL A 46 -24.14 -5.07 -11.48
CA VAL A 46 -23.37 -6.30 -11.40
C VAL A 46 -23.32 -6.72 -9.93
N GLY A 47 -23.42 -8.01 -9.67
CA GLY A 47 -23.12 -8.62 -8.39
C GLY A 47 -22.38 -9.93 -8.57
N VAL A 48 -21.96 -10.54 -7.46
CA VAL A 48 -21.34 -11.86 -7.44
C VAL A 48 -22.23 -12.83 -6.68
N VAL A 49 -22.41 -14.01 -7.23
CA VAL A 49 -23.16 -15.10 -6.59
C VAL A 49 -22.35 -15.63 -5.41
N VAL A 50 -22.89 -15.51 -4.19
CA VAL A 50 -22.21 -15.99 -2.97
C VAL A 50 -22.70 -17.35 -2.52
N ALA A 51 -23.97 -17.67 -2.79
CA ALA A 51 -24.58 -18.96 -2.54
C ALA A 51 -25.70 -19.25 -3.56
N VAL A 52 -26.00 -20.52 -3.70
CA VAL A 52 -27.01 -21.03 -4.64
C VAL A 52 -27.82 -22.10 -3.91
N HIS A 53 -29.14 -22.01 -4.01
CA HIS A 53 -30.08 -22.85 -3.26
C HIS A 53 -30.98 -23.63 -4.21
N GLY A 54 -31.27 -24.87 -3.82
CA GLY A 54 -32.29 -25.69 -4.48
C GLY A 54 -33.69 -25.42 -3.92
N ASP A 55 -34.64 -26.25 -4.34
CA ASP A 55 -36.06 -26.12 -3.99
C ASP A 55 -36.31 -26.00 -2.47
N GLY A 56 -37.24 -25.11 -2.09
CA GLY A 56 -37.72 -24.92 -0.72
C GLY A 56 -37.37 -23.57 -0.06
N ARG A 57 -36.35 -22.84 -0.53
CA ARG A 57 -35.97 -21.52 0.07
C ARG A 57 -36.82 -20.34 -0.42
N GLY A 58 -37.67 -20.55 -1.43
CA GLY A 58 -38.50 -19.51 -2.05
C GLY A 58 -40.01 -19.67 -1.90
N GLU A 59 -40.50 -20.75 -1.27
CA GLU A 59 -41.94 -21.04 -1.19
C GLU A 59 -42.69 -20.14 -0.20
N SER A 60 -41.97 -19.43 0.68
CA SER A 60 -42.53 -18.51 1.69
C SER A 60 -42.09 -17.05 1.49
N ALA A 61 -41.33 -16.74 0.43
CA ALA A 61 -40.78 -15.41 0.17
C ALA A 61 -41.65 -14.61 -0.82
N PRO A 62 -41.75 -13.27 -0.68
CA PRO A 62 -42.41 -12.42 -1.67
C PRO A 62 -41.79 -12.60 -3.07
N GLU A 63 -42.55 -12.29 -4.12
CA GLU A 63 -42.20 -12.51 -5.52
C GLU A 63 -40.78 -12.01 -5.85
N LEU A 64 -39.81 -12.93 -5.85
CA LEU A 64 -38.40 -12.62 -6.09
C LEU A 64 -38.21 -12.19 -7.54
N LYS A 65 -37.52 -11.06 -7.74
CA LYS A 65 -37.14 -10.63 -9.09
C LYS A 65 -36.24 -11.69 -9.75
N PRO A 66 -36.42 -11.96 -11.05
CA PRO A 66 -35.54 -12.86 -11.78
C PRO A 66 -34.16 -12.24 -11.98
N LEU A 67 -33.15 -13.11 -12.06
CA LEU A 67 -31.82 -12.77 -12.54
C LEU A 67 -31.83 -12.53 -14.06
N ASP A 68 -31.17 -11.48 -14.55
CA ASP A 68 -31.23 -11.15 -15.99
C ASP A 68 -30.18 -11.91 -16.81
N ALA A 69 -28.95 -12.04 -16.30
CA ALA A 69 -27.88 -12.76 -17.00
C ALA A 69 -26.77 -13.25 -16.06
N VAL A 70 -26.21 -14.41 -16.36
CA VAL A 70 -24.90 -14.85 -15.86
C VAL A 70 -23.84 -14.30 -16.80
N LEU A 71 -22.90 -13.53 -16.27
CA LEU A 71 -21.92 -12.80 -17.09
C LEU A 71 -20.68 -13.63 -17.39
N ASP A 72 -20.39 -14.66 -16.60
CA ASP A 72 -19.18 -15.46 -16.74
C ASP A 72 -19.54 -16.92 -17.03
N ALA A 73 -18.87 -17.52 -18.03
CA ALA A 73 -19.03 -18.95 -18.33
C ALA A 73 -18.51 -19.84 -17.18
N GLU A 74 -17.46 -19.39 -16.50
CA GLU A 74 -16.88 -20.03 -15.33
C GLU A 74 -16.69 -19.00 -14.21
N PRO A 75 -16.82 -19.38 -12.92
CA PRO A 75 -16.57 -18.49 -11.80
C PRO A 75 -15.22 -17.78 -11.89
N LEU A 76 -15.23 -16.46 -11.75
CA LEU A 76 -14.02 -15.65 -11.74
C LEU A 76 -13.36 -15.63 -10.35
N LEU A 77 -14.13 -15.86 -9.30
CA LEU A 77 -13.66 -15.94 -7.92
C LEU A 77 -13.82 -17.37 -7.41
N ASP A 78 -12.72 -17.99 -6.99
CA ASP A 78 -12.74 -19.31 -6.39
C ASP A 78 -13.30 -19.27 -4.95
N PRO A 79 -13.63 -20.44 -4.35
CA PRO A 79 -14.15 -20.49 -2.98
C PRO A 79 -13.21 -19.91 -1.92
N ALA A 80 -11.89 -19.96 -2.12
CA ALA A 80 -10.92 -19.40 -1.17
C ALA A 80 -10.98 -17.87 -1.18
N MET A 81 -11.05 -17.26 -2.36
CA MET A 81 -11.22 -15.81 -2.50
C MET A 81 -12.55 -15.32 -1.93
N LEU A 82 -13.64 -16.09 -2.08
CA LEU A 82 -14.92 -15.76 -1.44
C LEU A 82 -14.85 -15.85 0.09
N ARG A 83 -14.15 -16.84 0.65
CA ARG A 83 -13.93 -16.92 2.11
C ARG A 83 -13.09 -15.76 2.62
N LEU A 84 -12.03 -15.40 1.90
CA LEU A 84 -11.20 -14.24 2.23
C LEU A 84 -12.01 -12.94 2.19
N ALA A 85 -12.85 -12.75 1.15
CA ALA A 85 -13.74 -11.59 1.04
C ALA A 85 -14.77 -11.54 2.17
N ALA A 86 -15.39 -12.66 2.53
CA ALA A 86 -16.34 -12.75 3.65
C ALA A 86 -15.67 -12.42 4.99
N TRP A 87 -14.52 -13.02 5.27
CA TRP A 87 -13.72 -12.70 6.46
C TRP A 87 -13.35 -11.21 6.50
N SER A 88 -12.94 -10.64 5.37
CA SER A 88 -12.53 -9.24 5.33
C SER A 88 -13.72 -8.27 5.51
N ALA A 89 -14.88 -8.61 4.94
CA ALA A 89 -16.10 -7.83 5.10
C ALA A 89 -16.55 -7.81 6.57
N ASP A 90 -16.51 -8.96 7.22
CA ASP A 90 -16.81 -9.11 8.65
C ASP A 90 -15.78 -8.37 9.51
N TYR A 91 -14.49 -8.69 9.36
CA TYR A 91 -13.43 -8.12 10.18
C TYR A 91 -13.33 -6.59 10.09
N TYR A 92 -13.31 -6.05 8.87
CA TYR A 92 -13.21 -4.60 8.64
C TYR A 92 -14.57 -3.91 8.68
N GLN A 93 -15.65 -4.64 8.99
CA GLN A 93 -17.01 -4.12 9.09
C GLN A 93 -17.36 -3.31 7.82
N HIS A 94 -17.23 -3.92 6.64
CA HIS A 94 -17.45 -3.29 5.33
C HIS A 94 -18.47 -4.07 4.47
N PRO A 95 -19.30 -3.41 3.64
CA PRO A 95 -20.22 -4.11 2.75
C PRO A 95 -19.55 -5.17 1.87
N LEU A 96 -20.06 -6.41 1.90
CA LEU A 96 -19.50 -7.53 1.15
C LEU A 96 -19.44 -7.27 -0.37
N GLY A 97 -20.45 -6.58 -0.91
CA GLY A 97 -20.48 -6.18 -2.32
C GLY A 97 -19.29 -5.29 -2.72
N ASP A 98 -18.93 -4.31 -1.90
CA ASP A 98 -17.79 -3.42 -2.14
C ASP A 98 -16.46 -4.16 -1.96
N VAL A 99 -16.38 -5.09 -0.99
CA VAL A 99 -15.21 -5.97 -0.82
C VAL A 99 -15.01 -6.82 -2.07
N LEU A 100 -16.03 -7.53 -2.54
CA LEU A 100 -15.95 -8.36 -3.75
C LEU A 100 -15.62 -7.55 -5.00
N ALA A 101 -16.13 -6.32 -5.10
CA ALA A 101 -15.75 -5.41 -6.18
C ALA A 101 -14.25 -5.05 -6.13
N ALA A 102 -13.66 -4.92 -4.92
CA ALA A 102 -12.24 -4.64 -4.74
C ALA A 102 -11.33 -5.78 -5.22
N LEU A 103 -11.82 -7.03 -5.23
CA LEU A 103 -11.10 -8.20 -5.77
C LEU A 103 -10.99 -8.20 -7.30
N LEU A 104 -11.84 -7.43 -7.98
CA LEU A 104 -11.99 -7.45 -9.42
C LEU A 104 -11.36 -6.21 -10.10
N PRO A 105 -10.78 -6.37 -11.30
CA PRO A 105 -10.45 -5.25 -12.19
C PRO A 105 -11.66 -4.36 -12.46
N THR A 106 -11.45 -3.05 -12.64
CA THR A 106 -12.54 -2.07 -12.84
C THR A 106 -13.49 -2.44 -13.98
N VAL A 107 -12.96 -2.98 -15.09
CA VAL A 107 -13.77 -3.45 -16.22
C VAL A 107 -14.78 -4.52 -15.80
N LEU A 108 -14.41 -5.40 -14.87
CA LEU A 108 -15.27 -6.47 -14.39
C LEU A 108 -16.31 -6.03 -13.35
N ARG A 109 -16.17 -4.81 -12.81
CA ARG A 109 -17.19 -4.19 -11.93
C ARG A 109 -18.40 -3.70 -12.70
N ARG A 110 -18.31 -3.66 -14.03
CA ARG A 110 -19.37 -3.28 -14.96
C ARG A 110 -19.77 -4.50 -15.80
N ARG A 111 -20.84 -4.38 -16.58
CA ARG A 111 -21.28 -5.42 -17.54
C ARG A 111 -20.33 -5.51 -18.74
N GLN A 112 -19.07 -5.79 -18.49
CA GLN A 112 -18.01 -5.96 -19.48
C GLN A 112 -17.26 -7.28 -19.24
N GLN A 113 -16.65 -7.78 -20.31
CA GLN A 113 -15.80 -8.97 -20.29
C GLN A 113 -14.33 -8.58 -20.10
N LEU A 114 -13.52 -9.57 -19.72
CA LEU A 114 -12.08 -9.40 -19.73
C LEU A 114 -11.60 -9.04 -21.15
N PRO A 115 -10.63 -8.12 -21.27
CA PRO A 115 -10.02 -7.85 -22.56
C PRO A 115 -9.33 -9.11 -23.08
N ASP A 116 -9.33 -9.28 -24.40
CA ASP A 116 -8.55 -10.34 -25.01
C ASP A 116 -7.05 -10.09 -24.76
N HIS A 117 -6.35 -11.15 -24.36
CA HIS A 117 -4.93 -11.18 -24.05
C HIS A 117 -4.02 -10.80 -25.21
N GLY A 118 -4.55 -10.62 -26.42
CA GLY A 118 -3.73 -10.32 -27.58
C GLY A 118 -2.78 -11.47 -27.91
N ARG A 119 -2.97 -12.65 -27.31
CA ARG A 119 -2.33 -13.92 -27.71
C ARG A 119 -2.97 -14.47 -28.97
N ARG A 120 -3.40 -13.57 -29.84
CA ARG A 120 -3.78 -13.85 -31.20
C ARG A 120 -2.47 -13.96 -31.95
N GLY A 121 -2.09 -15.18 -32.24
CA GLY A 121 -1.16 -15.47 -33.28
C GLY A 121 -1.87 -15.39 -34.61
N TRP A 122 -1.10 -15.21 -35.66
CA TRP A 122 -1.56 -15.32 -37.02
C TRP A 122 -0.82 -16.48 -37.65
N ARG A 123 -1.54 -17.33 -38.38
CA ARG A 123 -0.94 -18.36 -39.22
C ARG A 123 -1.56 -18.31 -40.60
N VAL A 124 -0.81 -18.79 -41.58
CA VAL A 124 -1.30 -18.91 -42.94
C VAL A 124 -2.27 -20.10 -43.03
N THR A 125 -3.43 -19.90 -43.65
CA THR A 125 -4.40 -20.98 -43.89
C THR A 125 -3.98 -21.80 -45.11
N ALA A 126 -4.62 -22.95 -45.35
CA ALA A 126 -4.39 -23.72 -46.58
C ALA A 126 -4.66 -22.89 -47.86
N ALA A 127 -5.72 -22.07 -47.83
CA ALA A 127 -6.05 -21.17 -48.93
C ALA A 127 -4.99 -20.08 -49.14
N GLY A 128 -4.46 -19.51 -48.06
CA GLY A 128 -3.37 -18.53 -48.13
C GLY A 128 -2.09 -19.10 -48.71
N ARG A 129 -1.76 -20.37 -48.41
CA ARG A 129 -0.60 -21.08 -48.96
C ARG A 129 -0.73 -21.33 -50.47
N ALA A 130 -1.91 -21.74 -50.94
CA ALA A 130 -2.16 -21.96 -52.36
C ALA A 130 -1.94 -20.67 -53.17
N GLU A 131 -2.36 -19.53 -52.63
CA GLU A 131 -2.18 -18.22 -53.26
C GLU A 131 -0.78 -17.63 -53.04
N GLN A 132 -0.05 -18.04 -52.01
CA GLN A 132 1.32 -17.58 -51.77
C GLN A 132 2.25 -17.85 -52.96
N ALA A 133 2.05 -18.97 -53.65
CA ALA A 133 2.81 -19.34 -54.85
C ALA A 133 2.47 -18.48 -56.08
N THR A 134 1.25 -17.94 -56.17
CA THR A 134 0.77 -17.11 -57.29
C THR A 134 1.08 -15.62 -57.09
N LEU A 135 1.33 -15.20 -55.84
CA LEU A 135 1.73 -13.84 -55.47
C LEU A 135 3.17 -13.56 -55.95
N GLY A 136 3.28 -13.04 -57.18
CA GLY A 136 4.53 -12.56 -57.77
C GLY A 136 4.89 -11.11 -57.36
N ARG A 137 5.65 -10.41 -58.22
CA ARG A 137 6.08 -9.00 -58.03
C ARG A 137 4.94 -7.98 -57.88
N ARG A 138 3.68 -8.36 -58.12
CA ARG A 138 2.49 -7.48 -58.09
C ARG A 138 1.95 -7.20 -56.67
N ALA A 139 2.32 -8.01 -55.67
CA ALA A 139 1.82 -7.86 -54.30
C ALA A 139 2.92 -8.19 -53.25
N PRO A 140 4.07 -7.48 -53.27
CA PRO A 140 5.26 -7.85 -52.50
C PRO A 140 5.05 -7.80 -50.98
N LYS A 141 4.17 -6.92 -50.47
CA LYS A 141 3.88 -6.79 -49.04
C LYS A 141 3.04 -7.96 -48.51
N GLN A 142 2.08 -8.43 -49.29
CA GLN A 142 1.24 -9.59 -48.98
C GLN A 142 2.09 -10.85 -48.95
N ARG A 143 2.97 -11.04 -49.95
CA ARG A 143 3.89 -12.16 -50.00
C ARG A 143 4.85 -12.15 -48.80
N ARG A 144 5.53 -11.03 -48.53
CA ARG A 144 6.42 -10.91 -47.35
C ARG A 144 5.71 -11.21 -46.04
N LEU A 145 4.47 -10.78 -45.87
CA LEU A 145 3.70 -11.08 -44.66
C LEU A 145 3.36 -12.58 -44.55
N LEU A 146 2.96 -13.24 -45.65
CA LEU A 146 2.70 -14.69 -45.66
C LEU A 146 3.98 -15.50 -45.44
N ASP A 147 5.10 -15.10 -46.06
CA ASP A 147 6.42 -15.71 -45.88
C ASP A 147 6.89 -15.59 -44.42
N HIS A 148 6.66 -14.43 -43.80
CA HIS A 148 7.03 -14.19 -42.40
C HIS A 148 6.14 -14.99 -41.43
N LEU A 149 4.84 -15.13 -41.69
CA LEU A 149 3.92 -15.90 -40.85
C LEU A 149 4.18 -17.41 -40.89
N GLY A 150 4.55 -17.96 -42.05
CA GLY A 150 4.88 -19.39 -42.20
C GLY A 150 3.76 -20.35 -41.74
N GLU A 151 4.14 -21.57 -41.37
CA GLU A 151 3.22 -22.61 -40.87
C GLU A 151 2.88 -22.48 -39.38
N ALA A 152 3.83 -21.97 -38.59
CA ALA A 152 3.65 -21.76 -37.16
C ALA A 152 2.87 -20.47 -36.89
N ALA A 153 2.07 -20.48 -35.83
CA ALA A 153 1.37 -19.28 -35.41
C ALA A 153 2.34 -18.26 -34.81
N LEU A 154 2.39 -17.04 -35.37
CA LEU A 154 3.26 -15.98 -34.86
C LEU A 154 2.48 -14.90 -34.11
N PRO A 155 2.96 -14.41 -32.95
CA PRO A 155 2.35 -13.30 -32.22
C PRO A 155 2.46 -12.00 -33.01
N GLU A 156 1.53 -11.07 -32.81
CA GLU A 156 1.59 -9.72 -33.41
C GLU A 156 2.90 -8.99 -33.10
N GLN A 157 3.54 -9.28 -31.97
CA GLN A 157 4.84 -8.72 -31.58
C GLN A 157 5.95 -9.10 -32.57
N ALA A 158 5.92 -10.31 -33.12
CA ALA A 158 6.88 -10.77 -34.13
C ALA A 158 6.65 -10.12 -35.50
N LEU A 159 5.54 -9.40 -35.69
CA LEU A 159 5.21 -8.68 -36.93
C LEU A 159 5.65 -7.21 -36.88
N VAL A 160 6.05 -6.70 -35.71
CA VAL A 160 6.44 -5.29 -35.52
C VAL A 160 7.72 -4.94 -36.28
N GLU A 161 8.59 -5.92 -36.53
CA GLU A 161 9.85 -5.75 -37.28
C GLU A 161 9.64 -5.55 -38.79
N LEU A 162 8.41 -5.72 -39.28
CA LEU A 162 8.09 -5.49 -40.70
C LEU A 162 8.05 -4.00 -41.01
N ASP A 163 8.81 -3.59 -42.03
CA ASP A 163 9.01 -2.23 -42.53
C ASP A 163 7.81 -1.62 -43.29
N PHE A 164 6.60 -2.18 -43.11
CA PHE A 164 5.37 -1.71 -43.75
C PHE A 164 4.16 -1.84 -42.82
N ASP A 165 3.03 -1.23 -43.22
CA ASP A 165 1.75 -1.40 -42.51
C ASP A 165 1.22 -2.83 -42.64
N TRP A 166 1.78 -3.71 -41.82
CA TRP A 166 1.41 -5.10 -41.72
C TRP A 166 -0.01 -5.24 -41.17
N ARG A 167 -0.52 -4.31 -40.34
CA ARG A 167 -1.88 -4.37 -39.77
C ARG A 167 -2.96 -4.22 -40.83
N ALA A 168 -2.81 -3.26 -41.76
CA ALA A 168 -3.74 -3.12 -42.88
C ALA A 168 -3.63 -4.29 -43.86
N THR A 169 -2.42 -4.82 -44.05
CA THR A 169 -2.18 -5.97 -44.94
C THR A 169 -2.78 -7.25 -44.37
N LEU A 170 -2.55 -7.53 -43.08
CA LEU A 170 -3.11 -8.65 -42.33
C LEU A 170 -4.63 -8.66 -42.36
N ARG A 171 -5.29 -7.50 -42.14
CA ARG A 171 -6.75 -7.36 -42.25
C ARG A 171 -7.27 -7.74 -43.65
N ARG A 172 -6.57 -7.36 -44.71
CA ARG A 172 -6.93 -7.74 -46.10
C ARG A 172 -6.75 -9.23 -46.36
N LEU A 173 -5.66 -9.83 -45.87
CA LEU A 173 -5.40 -11.27 -46.00
C LEU A 173 -6.43 -12.08 -45.20
N GLN A 174 -6.79 -11.62 -44.01
CA GLN A 174 -7.80 -12.24 -43.16
C GLN A 174 -9.19 -12.19 -43.81
N ALA A 175 -9.58 -11.04 -44.39
CA ALA A 175 -10.85 -10.90 -45.10
C ALA A 175 -10.97 -11.85 -46.31
N ARG A 176 -9.83 -12.24 -46.89
CA ARG A 176 -9.74 -13.25 -47.97
C ARG A 176 -9.62 -14.68 -47.45
N GLY A 177 -9.59 -14.89 -46.13
CA GLY A 177 -9.39 -16.19 -45.51
C GLY A 177 -7.98 -16.77 -45.68
N TRP A 178 -6.98 -15.97 -46.05
CA TRP A 178 -5.60 -16.42 -46.30
C TRP A 178 -4.77 -16.53 -45.02
N VAL A 179 -5.15 -15.81 -43.98
CA VAL A 179 -4.59 -15.92 -42.64
C VAL A 179 -5.74 -16.03 -41.65
N GLU A 180 -5.51 -16.76 -40.56
CA GLU A 180 -6.47 -16.88 -39.48
C GLU A 180 -5.83 -16.48 -38.14
N ALA A 181 -6.67 -15.93 -37.27
CA ALA A 181 -6.27 -15.65 -35.90
C ALA A 181 -6.37 -16.95 -35.10
N VAL A 182 -5.27 -17.34 -34.48
CA VAL A 182 -5.20 -18.51 -33.60
C VAL A 182 -4.76 -18.10 -32.23
N ARG A 183 -5.16 -18.87 -31.22
CA ARG A 183 -4.69 -18.64 -29.86
C ARG A 183 -3.30 -19.24 -29.70
N LEU A 184 -2.33 -18.42 -29.31
CA LEU A 184 -1.00 -18.90 -28.97
C LEU A 184 -0.98 -19.49 -27.57
N GLU A 185 -0.31 -20.63 -27.45
CA GLU A 185 0.05 -21.17 -26.15
C GLU A 185 1.15 -20.32 -25.50
N PRO A 186 1.18 -20.22 -24.16
CA PRO A 186 2.31 -19.64 -23.47
C PRO A 186 3.62 -20.34 -23.87
N PRO A 187 4.72 -19.59 -24.07
CA PRO A 187 6.03 -20.23 -24.12
C PRO A 187 6.26 -21.03 -22.83
N ALA A 188 6.90 -22.19 -22.96
CA ALA A 188 7.22 -23.03 -21.81
C ALA A 188 7.98 -22.20 -20.74
N PRO A 189 7.67 -22.39 -19.45
CA PRO A 189 8.32 -21.63 -18.39
C PRO A 189 9.82 -21.92 -18.41
N GLN A 190 10.63 -20.87 -18.56
CA GLN A 190 12.08 -20.99 -18.46
C GLN A 190 12.47 -21.28 -16.99
N PRO A 191 13.51 -22.11 -16.76
CA PRO A 191 14.05 -22.32 -15.43
C PRO A 191 14.57 -21.00 -14.85
N ALA A 192 14.53 -20.87 -13.53
CA ALA A 192 15.07 -19.69 -12.87
C ALA A 192 16.59 -19.63 -13.05
N THR A 193 17.12 -18.46 -13.39
CA THR A 193 18.57 -18.23 -13.47
C THR A 193 19.19 -18.40 -12.08
N PRO A 194 20.34 -19.07 -11.88
CA PRO A 194 20.99 -19.18 -10.56
C PRO A 194 21.40 -17.83 -9.95
N GLY A 195 21.62 -17.82 -8.63
CA GLY A 195 21.72 -16.59 -7.83
C GLY A 195 23.12 -16.41 -7.25
N PRO A 196 23.39 -15.28 -6.60
CA PRO A 196 24.60 -15.17 -5.79
C PRO A 196 24.59 -16.24 -4.68
N THR A 197 25.77 -16.60 -4.21
CA THR A 197 25.92 -17.49 -3.06
C THR A 197 25.40 -16.79 -1.80
N LEU A 198 24.49 -17.45 -1.09
CA LEU A 198 23.93 -16.93 0.16
C LEU A 198 24.96 -17.02 1.30
N ASN A 199 24.93 -16.05 2.21
CA ASN A 199 25.67 -16.15 3.47
C ASN A 199 24.97 -17.11 4.45
N ALA A 200 25.61 -17.41 5.59
CA ALA A 200 25.09 -18.38 6.55
C ALA A 200 23.71 -18.00 7.13
N GLU A 201 23.49 -16.72 7.46
CA GLU A 201 22.21 -16.23 8.00
C GLU A 201 21.08 -16.33 6.96
N GLN A 202 21.37 -15.94 5.72
CA GLN A 202 20.45 -16.04 4.58
C GLN A 202 20.10 -17.50 4.28
N GLN A 203 21.10 -18.37 4.24
CA GLN A 203 20.91 -19.80 3.97
C GLN A 203 20.06 -20.45 5.07
N ALA A 204 20.34 -20.16 6.34
CA ALA A 204 19.53 -20.64 7.46
C ALA A 204 18.07 -20.17 7.37
N ALA A 205 17.84 -18.90 7.00
CA ALA A 205 16.49 -18.38 6.80
C ALA A 205 15.76 -19.08 5.64
N VAL A 206 16.46 -19.29 4.52
CA VAL A 206 15.92 -20.01 3.36
C VAL A 206 15.58 -21.46 3.71
N ASP A 207 16.44 -22.16 4.46
CA ASP A 207 16.20 -23.56 4.82
C ASP A 207 15.07 -23.70 5.85
N ALA A 208 14.99 -22.80 6.82
CA ALA A 208 13.91 -22.79 7.81
C ALA A 208 12.53 -22.56 7.16
N VAL A 209 12.41 -21.56 6.28
CA VAL A 209 11.14 -21.29 5.57
C VAL A 209 10.88 -22.35 4.50
N GLY A 210 11.93 -22.82 3.83
CA GLY A 210 11.87 -23.88 2.81
C GLY A 210 11.33 -25.20 3.36
N ALA A 211 11.73 -25.59 4.57
CA ALA A 211 11.22 -26.77 5.25
C ALA A 211 9.74 -26.65 5.65
N ALA A 212 9.22 -25.43 5.81
CA ALA A 212 7.82 -25.14 6.14
C ALA A 212 6.94 -24.92 4.88
N LEU A 213 7.47 -25.12 3.67
CA LEU A 213 6.66 -24.99 2.45
C LEU A 213 5.55 -26.05 2.45
N GLY A 214 4.30 -25.60 2.34
CA GLY A 214 3.12 -26.47 2.40
C GLY A 214 2.40 -26.49 3.74
N GLU A 215 2.93 -25.80 4.74
CA GLU A 215 2.27 -25.56 6.03
C GLU A 215 2.14 -24.06 6.31
N PHE A 216 1.13 -23.66 7.09
CA PHE A 216 1.03 -22.28 7.52
C PHE A 216 2.03 -21.98 8.63
N GLN A 217 2.93 -21.04 8.36
CA GLN A 217 3.75 -20.40 9.37
C GLN A 217 3.99 -18.94 8.96
N ALA A 218 3.74 -18.02 9.88
CA ALA A 218 4.12 -16.63 9.71
C ALA A 218 5.55 -16.42 10.22
N TRP A 219 6.38 -15.79 9.39
CA TRP A 219 7.78 -15.55 9.64
C TRP A 219 8.07 -14.04 9.60
N LEU A 220 8.83 -13.55 10.57
CA LEU A 220 9.45 -12.24 10.53
C LEU A 220 10.90 -12.40 10.07
N LEU A 221 11.23 -11.89 8.88
CA LEU A 221 12.62 -11.74 8.45
C LEU A 221 13.13 -10.36 8.85
N TRP A 222 13.73 -10.28 10.03
CA TRP A 222 14.29 -9.05 10.58
C TRP A 222 15.75 -8.91 10.15
N GLY A 223 15.97 -8.14 9.09
CA GLY A 223 17.30 -7.96 8.53
C GLY A 223 17.64 -6.49 8.36
N VAL A 224 18.83 -6.07 8.84
CA VAL A 224 19.31 -4.69 8.68
C VAL A 224 19.32 -4.27 7.20
N THR A 225 19.28 -2.98 6.93
CA THR A 225 19.33 -2.48 5.55
C THR A 225 20.61 -2.96 4.86
N GLY A 226 20.49 -3.60 3.69
CA GLY A 226 21.62 -4.20 2.98
C GLY A 226 22.01 -5.61 3.42
N SER A 227 21.26 -6.27 4.32
CA SER A 227 21.48 -7.67 4.73
C SER A 227 21.13 -8.72 3.66
N GLY A 228 20.58 -8.31 2.52
CA GLY A 228 20.21 -9.23 1.43
C GLY A 228 18.90 -9.99 1.63
N LYS A 229 17.93 -9.43 2.38
CA LYS A 229 16.55 -9.98 2.48
C LYS A 229 15.96 -10.39 1.13
N THR A 230 16.21 -9.59 0.09
CA THR A 230 15.75 -9.88 -1.27
C THR A 230 16.27 -11.22 -1.81
N GLU A 231 17.51 -11.62 -1.51
CA GLU A 231 18.04 -12.92 -1.95
C GLU A 231 17.30 -14.08 -1.31
N VAL A 232 16.97 -13.95 -0.02
CA VAL A 232 16.14 -14.93 0.70
C VAL A 232 14.77 -15.07 0.01
N TYR A 233 14.14 -13.96 -0.39
CA TYR A 233 12.88 -14.01 -1.11
C TYR A 233 13.01 -14.73 -2.46
N LEU A 234 14.03 -14.38 -3.25
CA LEU A 234 14.24 -14.93 -4.58
C LEU A 234 14.55 -16.44 -4.54
N ASP A 235 15.33 -16.91 -3.57
CA ASP A 235 15.60 -18.35 -3.42
C ASP A 235 14.35 -19.13 -3.03
N LEU A 236 13.61 -18.65 -2.02
CA LEU A 236 12.36 -19.28 -1.60
C LEU A 236 11.33 -19.34 -2.73
N ILE A 237 11.21 -18.27 -3.50
CA ILE A 237 10.33 -18.23 -4.67
C ILE A 237 10.80 -19.22 -5.73
N ALA A 238 12.12 -19.36 -5.96
CA ALA A 238 12.63 -20.38 -6.89
C ALA A 238 12.21 -21.81 -6.47
N ARG A 239 12.27 -22.14 -5.17
CA ARG A 239 11.79 -23.44 -4.63
C ARG A 239 10.28 -23.63 -4.85
N VAL A 240 9.47 -22.59 -4.59
CA VAL A 240 8.01 -22.61 -4.81
C VAL A 240 7.68 -22.82 -6.29
N LEU A 241 8.37 -22.11 -7.17
CA LEU A 241 8.18 -22.19 -8.62
C LEU A 241 8.63 -23.55 -9.18
N ALA A 242 9.64 -24.18 -8.60
CA ALA A 242 10.10 -25.53 -8.96
C ALA A 242 9.06 -26.59 -8.58
N ALA A 243 8.28 -26.36 -7.52
CA ALA A 243 7.13 -27.19 -7.14
C ALA A 243 5.86 -26.91 -7.98
N GLY A 244 5.94 -26.12 -9.06
CA GLY A 244 4.78 -25.78 -9.90
C GLY A 244 3.76 -24.85 -9.23
N ARG A 245 4.12 -24.21 -8.12
CA ARG A 245 3.27 -23.31 -7.35
C ARG A 245 3.54 -21.85 -7.70
N GLN A 246 2.59 -20.98 -7.35
CA GLN A 246 2.68 -19.53 -7.55
C GLN A 246 3.14 -18.80 -6.27
N ALA A 247 3.78 -17.64 -6.40
CA ALA A 247 4.14 -16.78 -5.27
C ALA A 247 3.50 -15.39 -5.40
N LEU A 248 3.12 -14.81 -4.27
CA LEU A 248 2.67 -13.41 -4.16
C LEU A 248 3.74 -12.60 -3.42
N VAL A 249 4.17 -11.49 -4.01
CA VAL A 249 5.09 -10.53 -3.39
C VAL A 249 4.42 -9.16 -3.32
N LEU A 250 4.14 -8.72 -2.10
CA LEU A 250 3.62 -7.39 -1.83
C LEU A 250 4.76 -6.43 -1.56
N VAL A 251 4.75 -5.28 -2.25
CA VAL A 251 5.71 -4.18 -2.08
C VAL A 251 4.96 -2.87 -1.78
N PRO A 252 5.55 -1.90 -1.06
CA PRO A 252 4.82 -0.70 -0.66
C PRO A 252 4.38 0.20 -1.83
N GLU A 253 5.27 0.44 -2.80
CA GLU A 253 5.04 1.32 -3.94
C GLU A 253 5.98 0.98 -5.09
N ILE A 254 5.43 0.66 -6.28
CA ILE A 254 6.24 0.12 -7.39
C ILE A 254 7.20 1.15 -8.01
N ALA A 255 6.89 2.44 -7.88
CA ALA A 255 7.75 3.51 -8.36
C ALA A 255 9.15 3.45 -7.70
N LEU A 256 9.24 2.93 -6.48
CA LEU A 256 10.47 2.80 -5.68
C LEU A 256 11.10 1.39 -5.75
N THR A 257 10.62 0.53 -6.65
CA THR A 257 11.03 -0.89 -6.73
C THR A 257 11.31 -1.38 -8.17
N GLN A 258 11.59 -0.50 -9.14
CA GLN A 258 12.01 -0.97 -10.49
C GLN A 258 13.25 -1.86 -10.40
N HIS A 259 14.24 -1.48 -9.58
CA HIS A 259 15.40 -2.32 -9.33
C HIS A 259 15.04 -3.72 -8.79
N LEU A 260 14.11 -3.78 -7.82
CA LEU A 260 13.61 -5.07 -7.32
C LEU A 260 12.93 -5.85 -8.45
N LEU A 261 12.05 -5.21 -9.21
CA LEU A 261 11.33 -5.84 -10.31
C LEU A 261 12.27 -6.37 -11.41
N ASP A 262 13.33 -5.62 -11.74
CA ASP A 262 14.34 -6.04 -12.70
C ASP A 262 15.10 -7.27 -12.21
N ARG A 263 15.40 -7.35 -10.91
CA ARG A 263 15.99 -8.57 -10.30
C ARG A 263 15.03 -9.76 -10.39
N PHE A 264 13.74 -9.55 -10.13
CA PHE A 264 12.72 -10.58 -10.30
C PHE A 264 12.63 -11.05 -11.76
N ARG A 265 12.62 -10.12 -12.72
CA ARG A 265 12.59 -10.42 -14.17
C ARG A 265 13.86 -11.12 -14.64
N GLN A 266 15.02 -10.69 -14.16
CA GLN A 266 16.29 -11.36 -14.46
C GLN A 266 16.32 -12.79 -13.92
N ARG A 267 15.71 -12.99 -12.75
CA ARG A 267 15.65 -14.30 -12.08
C ARG A 267 14.64 -15.26 -12.70
N PHE A 268 13.43 -14.78 -13.02
CA PHE A 268 12.29 -15.63 -13.37
C PHE A 268 11.69 -15.34 -14.77
N GLY A 269 12.25 -14.39 -15.51
CA GLY A 269 11.85 -14.06 -16.89
C GLY A 269 10.38 -13.67 -17.01
N SER A 270 9.70 -14.28 -17.98
CA SER A 270 8.29 -14.05 -18.30
C SER A 270 7.31 -14.59 -17.24
N ARG A 271 7.78 -15.31 -16.21
CA ARG A 271 6.93 -15.81 -15.12
C ARG A 271 6.54 -14.71 -14.12
N VAL A 272 7.12 -13.52 -14.22
CA VAL A 272 6.82 -12.38 -13.33
C VAL A 272 5.69 -11.53 -13.90
N GLY A 273 4.58 -11.44 -13.18
CA GLY A 273 3.49 -10.49 -13.44
C GLY A 273 3.57 -9.33 -12.46
N VAL A 274 3.14 -8.15 -12.89
CA VAL A 274 3.22 -6.92 -12.09
C VAL A 274 1.85 -6.27 -11.98
N LEU A 275 1.45 -5.86 -10.78
CA LEU A 275 0.17 -5.17 -10.58
C LEU A 275 0.27 -3.96 -9.64
N HIS A 276 0.06 -2.76 -10.19
CA HIS A 276 -0.03 -1.50 -9.45
C HIS A 276 -1.03 -0.51 -10.05
N SER A 277 -1.29 0.56 -9.29
CA SER A 277 -2.18 1.66 -9.66
C SER A 277 -1.75 2.41 -10.93
N GLY A 278 -0.46 2.40 -11.27
CA GLY A 278 0.10 3.09 -12.44
C GLY A 278 -0.14 2.39 -13.79
N LEU A 279 -0.52 1.11 -13.79
CA LEU A 279 -0.84 0.37 -15.03
C LEU A 279 -2.19 0.79 -15.61
N GLY A 280 -2.33 0.73 -16.94
CA GLY A 280 -3.62 0.96 -17.60
C GLY A 280 -4.67 -0.09 -17.22
N GLU A 281 -5.96 0.23 -17.34
CA GLU A 281 -7.04 -0.70 -16.98
C GLU A 281 -6.98 -2.02 -17.73
N ARG A 282 -6.65 -1.97 -19.03
CA ARG A 282 -6.49 -3.16 -19.86
C ARG A 282 -5.37 -4.06 -19.34
N GLU A 283 -4.19 -3.50 -19.08
CA GLU A 283 -3.01 -4.24 -18.62
C GLU A 283 -3.23 -4.87 -17.24
N ARG A 284 -3.89 -4.17 -16.32
CA ARG A 284 -4.31 -4.73 -15.02
C ARG A 284 -5.24 -5.92 -15.19
N ALA A 285 -6.24 -5.80 -16.07
CA ALA A 285 -7.20 -6.88 -16.31
C ALA A 285 -6.52 -8.11 -16.96
N LEU A 286 -5.59 -7.89 -17.89
CA LEU A 286 -4.81 -8.97 -18.50
C LEU A 286 -3.92 -9.68 -17.49
N THR A 287 -3.16 -8.93 -16.71
CA THR A 287 -2.28 -9.52 -15.67
C THR A 287 -3.09 -10.27 -14.62
N TRP A 288 -4.23 -9.71 -14.19
CA TRP A 288 -5.14 -10.35 -13.24
C TRP A 288 -5.66 -11.69 -13.77
N ASP A 289 -6.09 -11.76 -15.03
CA ASP A 289 -6.59 -13.00 -15.61
C ASP A 289 -5.46 -14.02 -15.86
N ALA A 290 -4.27 -13.57 -16.27
CA ALA A 290 -3.10 -14.44 -16.42
C ALA A 290 -2.68 -15.09 -15.09
N CYS A 291 -2.74 -14.34 -13.98
CA CYS A 291 -2.50 -14.87 -12.63
C CYS A 291 -3.54 -15.94 -12.26
N ARG A 292 -4.82 -15.65 -12.48
CA ARG A 292 -5.93 -16.57 -12.19
C ARG A 292 -5.86 -17.86 -13.00
N ARG A 293 -5.35 -17.80 -14.24
CA ARG A 293 -5.13 -18.96 -15.11
C ARG A 293 -3.86 -19.75 -14.78
N GLY A 294 -3.03 -19.29 -13.84
CA GLY A 294 -1.76 -19.93 -13.50
C GLY A 294 -0.62 -19.63 -14.48
N GLU A 295 -0.80 -18.68 -15.41
CA GLU A 295 0.21 -18.35 -16.43
C GLU A 295 1.36 -17.50 -15.86
N ILE A 296 1.10 -16.75 -14.79
CA ILE A 296 2.09 -16.00 -14.04
C ILE A 296 2.53 -16.81 -12.81
N GLY A 297 3.82 -17.11 -12.70
CA GLY A 297 4.38 -17.83 -11.55
C GLY A 297 4.59 -16.93 -10.33
N VAL A 298 4.98 -15.68 -10.53
CA VAL A 298 5.25 -14.73 -9.45
C VAL A 298 4.50 -13.44 -9.71
N LEU A 299 3.56 -13.09 -8.83
CA LEU A 299 2.89 -11.80 -8.87
C LEU A 299 3.59 -10.83 -7.92
N VAL A 300 4.21 -9.79 -8.46
CA VAL A 300 4.74 -8.66 -7.69
C VAL A 300 3.75 -7.51 -7.77
N GLY A 301 3.33 -6.95 -6.63
CA GLY A 301 2.37 -5.86 -6.67
C GLY A 301 2.26 -5.05 -5.40
N THR A 302 1.56 -3.93 -5.52
CA THR A 302 1.24 -3.08 -4.35
C THR A 302 0.08 -3.64 -3.55
N ARG A 303 -0.43 -2.87 -2.58
CA ARG A 303 -1.57 -3.20 -1.71
C ARG A 303 -2.70 -4.01 -2.37
N SER A 304 -3.17 -3.62 -3.56
CA SER A 304 -4.31 -4.28 -4.21
C SER A 304 -4.01 -5.69 -4.76
N ALA A 305 -2.74 -6.05 -4.94
CA ALA A 305 -2.36 -7.37 -5.47
C ALA A 305 -2.70 -8.51 -4.51
N VAL A 306 -2.92 -8.21 -3.22
CA VAL A 306 -3.37 -9.18 -2.21
C VAL A 306 -4.69 -9.87 -2.59
N TRP A 307 -5.48 -9.26 -3.49
CA TRP A 307 -6.77 -9.76 -3.92
C TRP A 307 -6.76 -10.58 -5.22
N VAL A 308 -5.62 -10.70 -5.89
CA VAL A 308 -5.55 -11.41 -7.18
C VAL A 308 -5.59 -12.91 -6.93
N GLY A 309 -6.47 -13.63 -7.64
CA GLY A 309 -6.55 -15.09 -7.57
C GLY A 309 -5.27 -15.75 -8.07
N LEU A 310 -4.73 -16.66 -7.27
CA LEU A 310 -3.52 -17.44 -7.56
C LEU A 310 -3.83 -18.90 -7.19
N PRO A 311 -4.35 -19.72 -8.13
CA PRO A 311 -4.90 -21.05 -7.83
C PRO A 311 -3.92 -22.01 -7.18
N THR A 312 -2.61 -21.86 -7.44
CA THR A 312 -1.58 -22.73 -6.84
C THR A 312 -0.64 -21.94 -5.92
N LEU A 313 -1.14 -20.91 -5.23
CA LEU A 313 -0.35 -20.09 -4.30
C LEU A 313 0.40 -20.96 -3.28
N GLY A 314 1.71 -20.79 -3.17
CA GLY A 314 2.62 -21.56 -2.32
C GLY A 314 3.45 -20.72 -1.34
N LEU A 315 3.54 -19.40 -1.54
CA LEU A 315 4.25 -18.49 -0.67
C LEU A 315 3.69 -17.08 -0.80
N VAL A 316 3.62 -16.36 0.32
CA VAL A 316 3.37 -14.92 0.34
C VAL A 316 4.56 -14.20 0.97
N VAL A 317 5.07 -13.16 0.31
CA VAL A 317 6.11 -12.28 0.83
C VAL A 317 5.53 -10.88 0.96
N VAL A 318 5.76 -10.21 2.09
CA VAL A 318 5.44 -8.80 2.31
C VAL A 318 6.75 -8.09 2.64
N ASP A 319 7.28 -7.34 1.67
CA ASP A 319 8.51 -6.58 1.87
C ASP A 319 8.23 -5.24 2.54
N GLU A 320 9.15 -4.74 3.36
CA GLU A 320 8.94 -3.53 4.17
C GLU A 320 7.59 -3.54 4.92
N GLU A 321 7.28 -4.64 5.62
CA GLU A 321 5.94 -4.90 6.19
C GLU A 321 5.37 -3.78 7.09
N HIS A 322 6.24 -2.96 7.69
CA HIS A 322 5.86 -1.83 8.54
C HIS A 322 5.26 -0.64 7.75
N ASP A 323 5.33 -0.66 6.42
CA ASP A 323 4.93 0.49 5.60
C ASP A 323 3.42 0.77 5.70
N ALA A 324 3.09 2.00 6.08
CA ALA A 324 1.72 2.46 6.20
C ALA A 324 0.94 2.43 4.86
N SER A 325 1.61 2.34 3.71
CA SER A 325 0.93 2.24 2.40
C SER A 325 0.08 0.96 2.25
N TYR A 326 0.40 -0.09 3.02
CA TYR A 326 -0.38 -1.32 3.05
C TYR A 326 -1.76 -1.14 3.67
N LYS A 327 -2.00 -0.10 4.48
CA LYS A 327 -3.33 0.25 4.97
C LYS A 327 -4.03 1.16 3.97
N GLN A 328 -5.19 0.71 3.48
CA GLN A 328 -6.06 1.55 2.67
C GLN A 328 -6.79 2.59 3.53
N GLN A 329 -6.75 3.86 3.10
CA GLN A 329 -7.32 4.99 3.84
C GLN A 329 -8.72 5.40 3.35
N ASP A 330 -9.08 5.04 2.11
CA ASP A 330 -10.34 5.44 1.48
C ASP A 330 -11.21 4.23 1.10
N GLY A 331 -12.52 4.36 1.25
CA GLY A 331 -13.48 3.28 0.97
C GLY A 331 -13.27 2.07 1.88
N PHE A 332 -12.99 0.91 1.30
CA PHE A 332 -12.68 -0.32 2.04
C PHE A 332 -11.29 -0.23 2.71
N ARG A 333 -11.26 0.07 4.02
CA ARG A 333 -10.02 0.35 4.78
C ARG A 333 -9.30 -0.90 5.31
N TYR A 334 -8.92 -1.82 4.43
CA TYR A 334 -8.17 -3.02 4.83
C TYR A 334 -6.66 -2.77 4.95
N SER A 335 -5.99 -3.63 5.72
CA SER A 335 -4.52 -3.77 5.74
C SER A 335 -4.11 -4.93 4.85
N ALA A 336 -3.38 -4.68 3.76
CA ALA A 336 -2.92 -5.74 2.87
C ALA A 336 -1.93 -6.70 3.54
N ARG A 337 -1.14 -6.23 4.51
CA ARG A 337 -0.28 -7.09 5.34
C ARG A 337 -1.12 -8.11 6.10
N ASP A 338 -2.15 -7.64 6.81
CA ASP A 338 -2.95 -8.53 7.66
C ASP A 338 -3.82 -9.46 6.81
N VAL A 339 -4.37 -8.97 5.69
CA VAL A 339 -5.05 -9.80 4.68
C VAL A 339 -4.11 -10.85 4.09
N ALA A 340 -2.84 -10.52 3.83
CA ALA A 340 -1.85 -11.46 3.31
C ALA A 340 -1.58 -12.60 4.28
N ILE A 341 -1.50 -12.31 5.59
CA ILE A 341 -1.31 -13.32 6.64
C ILE A 341 -2.52 -14.25 6.70
N VAL A 342 -3.73 -13.70 6.71
CA VAL A 342 -4.97 -14.52 6.73
C VAL A 342 -5.12 -15.32 5.44
N ARG A 343 -4.75 -14.74 4.29
CA ARG A 343 -4.74 -15.45 3.01
C ARG A 343 -3.78 -16.65 3.04
N ALA A 344 -2.57 -16.46 3.58
CA ALA A 344 -1.60 -17.53 3.75
C ALA A 344 -2.10 -18.62 4.72
N GLN A 345 -2.75 -18.21 5.81
CA GLN A 345 -3.39 -19.12 6.76
C GLN A 345 -4.49 -19.96 6.11
N GLN A 346 -5.41 -19.32 5.36
CA GLN A 346 -6.49 -20.02 4.65
C GLN A 346 -5.98 -20.96 3.56
N ALA A 347 -4.82 -20.66 2.99
CA ALA A 347 -4.17 -21.48 1.97
C ALA A 347 -3.22 -22.55 2.53
N GLY A 348 -2.93 -22.53 3.85
CA GLY A 348 -2.01 -23.48 4.48
C GLY A 348 -0.57 -23.33 4.00
N ILE A 349 -0.07 -22.09 3.85
CA ILE A 349 1.27 -21.80 3.29
C ILE A 349 2.04 -20.80 4.14
N PRO A 350 3.38 -20.74 4.01
CA PRO A 350 4.15 -19.74 4.72
C PRO A 350 3.89 -18.32 4.22
N VAL A 351 3.98 -17.38 5.16
CA VAL A 351 4.04 -15.94 4.89
C VAL A 351 5.31 -15.36 5.49
N LEU A 352 6.08 -14.63 4.70
CA LEU A 352 7.33 -14.01 5.10
C LEU A 352 7.17 -12.48 5.13
N LEU A 353 7.24 -11.90 6.33
CA LEU A 353 7.18 -10.47 6.59
C LEU A 353 8.61 -9.95 6.72
N GLY A 354 9.08 -9.22 5.72
CA GLY A 354 10.43 -8.71 5.68
C GLY A 354 10.55 -7.27 6.13
N SER A 355 11.50 -6.98 7.02
CA SER A 355 11.78 -5.60 7.41
C SER A 355 13.14 -5.38 8.05
N ALA A 356 13.69 -4.17 7.90
CA ALA A 356 14.78 -3.68 8.75
C ALA A 356 14.27 -3.06 10.06
N THR A 357 13.06 -2.53 10.04
CA THR A 357 12.41 -1.83 11.16
C THR A 357 10.99 -2.38 11.33
N PRO A 358 10.83 -3.62 11.82
CA PRO A 358 9.52 -4.27 11.91
C PRO A 358 8.52 -3.45 12.72
N SER A 359 7.25 -3.47 12.34
CA SER A 359 6.18 -2.82 13.09
C SER A 359 6.06 -3.40 14.49
N LEU A 360 5.62 -2.58 15.44
CA LEU A 360 5.42 -3.06 16.81
C LEU A 360 4.35 -4.16 16.88
N GLU A 361 3.35 -4.15 15.98
CA GLU A 361 2.40 -5.27 15.83
C GLU A 361 3.10 -6.59 15.49
N THR A 362 4.03 -6.58 14.53
CA THR A 362 4.73 -7.78 14.09
C THR A 362 5.69 -8.29 15.17
N LEU A 363 6.40 -7.39 15.85
CA LEU A 363 7.27 -7.74 16.99
C LEU A 363 6.47 -8.31 18.17
N ALA A 364 5.32 -7.74 18.50
CA ALA A 364 4.46 -8.27 19.57
C ALA A 364 3.93 -9.68 19.24
N ASN A 365 3.61 -9.96 17.97
CA ASN A 365 3.20 -11.30 17.56
C ASN A 365 4.37 -12.30 17.55
N ALA A 366 5.58 -11.87 17.20
CA ALA A 366 6.79 -12.69 17.33
C ALA A 366 7.09 -13.02 18.80
N ALA A 367 7.03 -12.01 19.69
CA ALA A 367 7.21 -12.20 21.13
C ALA A 367 6.17 -13.16 21.75
N ARG A 368 4.94 -13.18 21.22
CA ARG A 368 3.88 -14.12 21.62
C ARG A 368 4.01 -15.51 20.99
N GLY A 369 5.03 -15.77 20.18
CA GLY A 369 5.23 -17.04 19.47
C GLY A 369 4.27 -17.29 18.30
N LYS A 370 3.43 -16.31 17.93
CA LYS A 370 2.56 -16.45 16.74
C LYS A 370 3.39 -16.41 15.45
N TYR A 371 4.43 -15.59 15.43
CA TYR A 371 5.38 -15.49 14.31
C TYR A 371 6.74 -16.05 14.73
N ARG A 372 7.45 -16.71 13.83
CA ARG A 372 8.83 -17.13 14.04
C ARG A 372 9.78 -16.05 13.51
N GLU A 373 10.76 -15.65 14.33
CA GLU A 373 11.74 -14.62 13.95
C GLU A 373 12.97 -15.27 13.28
N LEU A 374 13.43 -14.65 12.19
CA LEU A 374 14.67 -14.95 11.49
C LEU A 374 15.47 -13.66 11.39
N ARG A 375 16.71 -13.65 11.89
CA ARG A 375 17.57 -12.47 11.93
C ARG A 375 18.61 -12.49 10.82
N LEU A 376 18.80 -11.34 10.18
CA LEU A 376 19.94 -11.08 9.28
C LEU A 376 20.67 -9.83 9.81
N ASP A 377 21.61 -10.04 10.73
CA ASP A 377 22.32 -8.97 11.42
C ASP A 377 23.54 -8.50 10.61
N ALA A 378 24.11 -9.35 9.75
CA ALA A 378 25.22 -8.98 8.86
C ALA A 378 24.73 -8.22 7.61
N ARG A 379 25.42 -7.11 7.27
CA ARG A 379 25.27 -6.50 5.94
C ARG A 379 25.91 -7.43 4.89
N ALA A 380 25.25 -7.65 3.77
CA ALA A 380 25.76 -8.48 2.68
C ALA A 380 26.99 -7.85 1.98
N LEU A 381 27.15 -6.53 2.09
CA LEU A 381 28.32 -5.76 1.66
C LEU A 381 28.96 -5.10 2.89
N ALA A 382 30.27 -5.26 3.06
CA ALA A 382 31.03 -4.75 4.21
C ALA A 382 31.13 -3.21 4.19
N ALA A 383 30.10 -2.52 4.67
CA ALA A 383 30.07 -1.06 4.81
C ALA A 383 29.82 -0.65 6.28
N SER A 384 30.63 0.27 6.80
CA SER A 384 30.49 0.81 8.17
C SER A 384 29.12 1.50 8.38
N PRO A 385 28.53 1.42 9.57
CA PRO A 385 27.34 2.20 9.90
C PRO A 385 27.68 3.71 9.90
N PRO A 386 26.75 4.58 9.45
CA PRO A 386 26.99 6.02 9.47
C PRO A 386 26.96 6.57 10.89
N ALA A 387 27.72 7.64 11.14
CA ALA A 387 27.64 8.39 12.39
C ALA A 387 26.33 9.19 12.41
N ILE A 388 25.50 8.98 13.44
CA ILE A 388 24.26 9.73 13.65
C ILE A 388 24.49 10.72 14.78
N GLU A 389 24.28 12.01 14.50
CA GLU A 389 24.47 13.10 15.45
C GLU A 389 23.20 13.95 15.53
N CYS A 390 22.84 14.39 16.73
CA CYS A 390 21.81 15.41 16.88
C CYS A 390 22.44 16.79 16.98
N VAL A 391 21.88 17.70 16.19
CA VAL A 391 22.18 19.12 16.23
C VAL A 391 21.09 19.80 17.06
N ASP A 392 21.48 20.33 18.20
CA ASP A 392 20.62 21.16 19.04
C ASP A 392 20.43 22.53 18.39
N VAL A 393 19.21 22.84 17.97
CA VAL A 393 18.90 24.10 17.28
C VAL A 393 18.33 25.18 18.20
N ARG A 394 18.27 24.91 19.51
CA ARG A 394 17.76 25.85 20.50
C ARG A 394 18.58 27.14 20.53
N GLY A 395 17.89 28.28 20.41
CA GLY A 395 18.50 29.62 20.42
C GLY A 395 19.32 29.96 19.17
N LEU A 396 19.36 29.07 18.17
CA LEU A 396 20.10 29.31 16.93
C LEU A 396 19.22 29.98 15.87
N GLY A 397 19.82 30.88 15.10
CA GLY A 397 19.19 31.43 13.90
C GLY A 397 19.13 30.36 12.80
N LEU A 398 17.93 29.98 12.37
CA LEU A 398 17.76 29.01 11.28
C LEU A 398 17.48 29.74 9.96
N ARG A 399 18.27 29.45 8.93
CA ARG A 399 18.04 29.95 7.56
C ARG A 399 17.11 29.00 6.85
N GLY A 400 15.83 29.36 6.77
CA GLY A 400 14.83 28.50 6.14
C GLY A 400 14.68 27.11 6.76
N GLY A 401 14.98 26.98 8.06
CA GLY A 401 14.99 25.70 8.80
C GLY A 401 16.34 25.02 8.91
N LEU A 402 17.33 25.45 8.14
CA LEU A 402 18.66 24.88 8.17
C LEU A 402 19.51 25.62 9.21
N GLY A 403 20.11 24.86 10.13
CA GLY A 403 21.05 25.40 11.10
C GLY A 403 22.46 25.48 10.51
N ASP A 404 23.28 26.41 11.00
CA ASP A 404 24.62 26.65 10.44
C ASP A 404 25.48 25.37 10.41
N GLN A 405 25.40 24.51 11.43
CA GLN A 405 26.12 23.22 11.45
C GLN A 405 25.71 22.28 10.29
N LEU A 406 24.43 22.25 9.92
CA LEU A 406 23.99 21.46 8.76
C LEU A 406 24.49 22.11 7.46
N VAL A 407 24.40 23.43 7.34
CA VAL A 407 24.85 24.17 6.16
C VAL A 407 26.36 24.00 5.94
N GLU A 408 27.17 24.08 6.99
CA GLU A 408 28.61 23.83 6.94
C GLU A 408 28.93 22.40 6.51
N ALA A 409 28.22 21.42 7.09
CA ALA A 409 28.36 20.02 6.67
C ALA A 409 27.99 19.84 5.19
N MET A 410 26.93 20.49 4.72
CA MET A 410 26.55 20.45 3.31
C MET A 410 27.66 21.01 2.42
N HIS A 411 28.23 22.18 2.74
CA HIS A 411 29.36 22.74 1.99
C HIS A 411 30.55 21.77 1.93
N ALA A 412 30.91 21.16 3.06
CA ALA A 412 32.05 20.25 3.13
C ALA A 412 31.86 19.00 2.26
N HIS A 413 30.65 18.43 2.21
CA HIS A 413 30.33 17.27 1.38
C HIS A 413 30.24 17.63 -0.11
N LEU A 414 29.58 18.74 -0.44
CA LEU A 414 29.45 19.21 -1.82
C LEU A 414 30.79 19.61 -2.44
N ALA A 415 31.71 20.20 -1.65
CA ALA A 415 33.06 20.54 -2.10
C ALA A 415 33.90 19.30 -2.49
N ARG A 416 33.56 18.11 -1.98
CA ARG A 416 34.19 16.84 -2.36
C ARG A 416 33.50 16.15 -3.54
N GLY A 417 32.53 16.82 -4.17
CA GLY A 417 31.70 16.25 -5.25
C GLY A 417 30.75 15.15 -4.76
N GLU A 418 30.42 15.15 -3.47
CA GLU A 418 29.52 14.15 -2.88
C GLU A 418 28.07 14.68 -2.83
N GLN A 419 27.09 13.78 -2.74
CA GLN A 419 25.68 14.15 -2.71
C GLN A 419 25.16 14.32 -1.27
N VAL A 420 24.24 15.26 -1.11
CA VAL A 420 23.54 15.56 0.15
C VAL A 420 22.06 15.20 0.03
N MET A 421 21.49 14.60 1.06
CA MET A 421 20.04 14.42 1.19
C MET A 421 19.47 15.23 2.36
N LEU A 422 18.45 16.04 2.10
CA LEU A 422 17.65 16.73 3.10
C LEU A 422 16.28 16.07 3.22
N PHE A 423 15.97 15.57 4.42
CA PHE A 423 14.75 14.88 4.72
C PHE A 423 13.77 15.76 5.51
N LEU A 424 12.50 15.76 5.09
CA LEU A 424 11.38 16.42 5.77
C LEU A 424 10.22 15.46 6.02
N ASN A 425 9.59 15.57 7.20
CA ASN A 425 8.55 14.62 7.62
C ASN A 425 7.31 14.60 6.72
N ARG A 426 6.82 15.76 6.24
CA ARG A 426 5.66 15.87 5.34
C ARG A 426 5.47 17.29 4.78
N ARG A 427 4.70 17.38 3.69
CA ARG A 427 4.41 18.59 2.88
C ARG A 427 3.72 19.77 3.59
N GLY A 428 2.90 19.56 4.62
CA GLY A 428 2.06 20.66 5.12
C GLY A 428 1.11 20.29 6.25
N TYR A 429 1.64 20.21 7.47
CA TYR A 429 0.80 20.22 8.66
C TYR A 429 0.56 21.66 9.12
N ALA A 430 -0.51 21.87 9.87
CA ALA A 430 -0.70 23.14 10.56
C ALA A 430 0.41 23.25 11.64
N PRO A 431 1.29 24.25 11.56
CA PRO A 431 2.56 24.22 12.28
C PRO A 431 2.35 24.26 13.79
N LEU A 432 2.99 23.34 14.52
CA LEU A 432 3.05 23.39 15.97
C LEU A 432 3.80 24.65 16.40
N LEU A 433 3.36 25.28 17.47
CA LEU A 433 4.07 26.40 18.06
C LEU A 433 5.06 25.91 19.10
N ILE A 434 6.31 26.33 18.99
CA ILE A 434 7.35 26.05 19.98
C ILE A 434 8.08 27.33 20.39
N CYS A 435 8.79 27.30 21.50
CA CYS A 435 9.80 28.29 21.83
C CYS A 435 11.13 27.95 21.16
N ARG A 436 11.67 28.84 20.32
CA ARG A 436 12.98 28.65 19.66
C ARG A 436 14.14 28.57 20.65
N HIS A 437 14.04 29.26 21.79
CA HIS A 437 15.15 29.35 22.76
C HIS A 437 15.25 28.12 23.65
N CYS A 438 14.13 27.62 24.20
CA CYS A 438 14.17 26.47 25.11
C CYS A 438 13.64 25.16 24.49
N GLY A 439 12.96 25.23 23.34
CA GLY A 439 12.40 24.06 22.65
C GLY A 439 11.05 23.58 23.19
N GLU A 440 10.48 24.25 24.20
CA GLU A 440 9.20 23.86 24.79
C GLU A 440 8.03 24.12 23.81
N PRO A 441 7.20 23.11 23.51
CA PRO A 441 6.00 23.29 22.70
C PRO A 441 4.96 24.09 23.48
N ARG A 442 4.19 24.92 22.77
CA ARG A 442 3.13 25.69 23.39
C ARG A 442 1.94 24.80 23.70
N ARG A 443 1.68 24.60 24.99
CA ARG A 443 0.48 23.92 25.49
C ARG A 443 -0.71 24.87 25.55
N CYS A 444 -1.90 24.30 25.49
CA CYS A 444 -3.12 25.02 25.75
C CYS A 444 -3.22 25.37 27.24
N ASP A 445 -3.73 26.57 27.56
CA ASP A 445 -3.97 27.01 28.95
C ASP A 445 -5.21 26.36 29.59
N ARG A 446 -5.91 25.51 28.84
CA ARG A 446 -7.17 24.85 29.23
C ARG A 446 -7.08 23.31 29.23
N CYS A 447 -6.09 22.72 28.55
CA CYS A 447 -5.90 21.27 28.46
C CYS A 447 -4.45 20.95 28.07
N ASP A 448 -4.05 19.68 28.11
CA ASP A 448 -2.68 19.25 27.84
C ASP A 448 -2.29 19.19 26.34
N ALA A 449 -3.19 19.58 25.44
CA ALA A 449 -2.92 19.57 24.01
C ALA A 449 -1.99 20.70 23.57
N PHE A 450 -1.18 20.42 22.54
CA PHE A 450 -0.33 21.43 21.90
C PHE A 450 -1.12 22.35 20.97
N LEU A 451 -0.71 23.62 20.92
CA LEU A 451 -1.30 24.64 20.08
C LEU A 451 -0.74 24.55 18.65
N VAL A 452 -1.66 24.70 17.71
CA VAL A 452 -1.39 24.68 16.28
C VAL A 452 -1.64 26.07 15.70
N TYR A 453 -0.70 26.59 14.92
CA TYR A 453 -0.81 27.91 14.31
C TYR A 453 -1.58 27.87 12.99
N HIS A 454 -2.57 28.75 12.87
CA HIS A 454 -3.41 28.90 11.67
C HIS A 454 -3.12 30.24 11.01
N LYS A 455 -2.34 30.22 9.93
CA LYS A 455 -1.94 31.41 9.18
C LYS A 455 -3.13 32.26 8.70
N GLY A 456 -4.25 31.63 8.33
CA GLY A 456 -5.43 32.33 7.80
C GLY A 456 -6.15 33.22 8.83
N ILE A 457 -5.94 32.98 10.12
CA ILE A 457 -6.54 33.75 11.23
C ILE A 457 -5.47 34.37 12.14
N ASP A 458 -4.19 34.23 11.78
CA ASP A 458 -3.02 34.67 12.57
C ASP A 458 -3.10 34.32 14.07
N ALA A 459 -3.56 33.11 14.37
CA ALA A 459 -3.82 32.67 15.74
C ALA A 459 -3.42 31.22 15.97
N ALA A 460 -3.05 30.93 17.22
CA ALA A 460 -2.87 29.58 17.73
C ALA A 460 -4.22 29.02 18.14
N ARG A 461 -4.55 27.81 17.68
CA ARG A 461 -5.77 27.09 18.01
C ARG A 461 -5.42 25.79 18.71
N CYS A 462 -6.08 25.52 19.84
CA CYS A 462 -6.12 24.20 20.43
C CYS A 462 -7.19 23.37 19.73
N HIS A 463 -6.81 22.26 19.09
CA HIS A 463 -7.78 21.38 18.42
C HIS A 463 -8.53 20.44 19.37
N HIS A 464 -8.11 20.38 20.63
CA HIS A 464 -8.79 19.57 21.64
C HIS A 464 -9.97 20.31 22.29
N CYS A 465 -9.79 21.57 22.68
CA CYS A 465 -10.83 22.34 23.41
C CYS A 465 -11.28 23.63 22.70
N ASP A 466 -10.89 23.79 21.44
CA ASP A 466 -11.20 24.93 20.57
C ASP A 466 -10.79 26.32 21.11
N ARG A 467 -9.80 26.34 22.00
CA ARG A 467 -9.25 27.58 22.57
C ARG A 467 -8.37 28.29 21.55
N TYR A 468 -8.60 29.58 21.35
CA TYR A 468 -7.76 30.45 20.52
C TYR A 468 -6.83 31.29 21.38
N LEU A 469 -5.58 31.42 20.95
CA LEU A 469 -4.55 32.21 21.61
C LEU A 469 -3.81 33.05 20.57
N PRO A 470 -3.59 34.36 20.83
CA PRO A 470 -2.82 35.20 19.91
C PRO A 470 -1.36 34.75 19.87
N MET A 471 -0.74 34.81 18.69
CA MET A 471 0.65 34.35 18.48
C MET A 471 1.65 35.04 19.42
N ARG A 472 1.41 36.32 19.73
CA ARG A 472 2.27 37.15 20.59
C ARG A 472 2.08 36.90 22.08
N ARG A 473 1.20 35.99 22.51
CA ARG A 473 0.99 35.72 23.93
C ARG A 473 2.32 35.21 24.54
N PRO A 474 2.90 35.90 25.53
CA PRO A 474 4.16 35.50 26.14
C PRO A 474 4.10 34.05 26.61
N ALA A 475 5.23 33.35 26.49
CA ALA A 475 5.40 32.02 27.07
C ALA A 475 6.04 32.16 28.43
N SER A 476 5.64 31.34 29.40
CA SER A 476 6.32 31.25 30.69
C SER A 476 7.34 30.10 30.71
N CYS A 477 8.00 29.82 29.58
CA CYS A 477 8.89 28.66 29.45
C CYS A 477 10.38 28.98 29.66
N CYS A 478 10.82 30.22 29.41
CA CYS A 478 12.20 30.67 29.63
C CYS A 478 12.26 32.21 29.69
N GLU A 479 13.44 32.76 29.98
CA GLU A 479 13.67 34.21 30.15
C GLU A 479 13.42 35.03 28.87
N LEU A 480 13.68 34.46 27.69
CA LEU A 480 13.49 35.11 26.38
C LEU A 480 12.65 34.23 25.44
N PRO A 481 11.33 34.12 25.68
CA PRO A 481 10.48 33.20 24.94
C PRO A 481 10.19 33.72 23.53
N GLU A 482 10.80 33.13 22.51
CA GLU A 482 10.49 33.41 21.11
C GLU A 482 9.62 32.30 20.51
N ILE A 483 8.35 32.59 20.25
CA ILE A 483 7.40 31.61 19.73
C ILE A 483 7.38 31.60 18.21
N ALA A 484 7.58 30.42 17.63
CA ALA A 484 7.57 30.25 16.19
C ALA A 484 6.85 28.96 15.75
N PRO A 485 6.24 28.98 14.55
CA PRO A 485 5.70 27.79 13.93
C PRO A 485 6.83 26.86 13.44
N ILE A 486 6.71 25.56 13.73
CA ILE A 486 7.55 24.47 13.17
C ILE A 486 6.73 23.62 12.20
N GLY A 487 7.39 23.18 11.13
CA GLY A 487 6.81 22.38 10.05
C GLY A 487 7.00 23.06 8.70
N LEU A 488 8.25 23.21 8.28
CA LEU A 488 8.59 23.82 6.99
C LEU A 488 8.21 22.88 5.84
N GLY A 489 7.57 23.43 4.81
CA GLY A 489 7.27 22.69 3.58
C GLY A 489 8.53 22.45 2.75
N THR A 490 8.52 21.39 1.94
CA THR A 490 9.62 21.04 1.02
C THR A 490 9.95 22.16 0.04
N GLU A 491 8.94 22.90 -0.43
CA GLU A 491 9.08 24.05 -1.34
C GLU A 491 9.94 25.17 -0.72
N ARG A 492 9.70 25.51 0.55
CA ARG A 492 10.45 26.57 1.23
C ARG A 492 11.91 26.17 1.49
N VAL A 493 12.17 24.89 1.74
CA VAL A 493 13.55 24.40 1.87
C VAL A 493 14.25 24.41 0.52
N GLU A 494 13.56 24.07 -0.57
CA GLU A 494 14.11 24.15 -1.94
C GLU A 494 14.55 25.57 -2.30
N GLU A 495 13.70 26.57 -2.07
CA GLU A 495 14.03 27.98 -2.29
C GLU A 495 15.30 28.41 -1.54
N ILE A 496 15.37 28.08 -0.26
CA ILE A 496 16.49 28.48 0.61
C ILE A 496 17.77 27.73 0.25
N VAL A 497 17.68 26.44 -0.11
CA VAL A 497 18.84 25.67 -0.57
C VAL A 497 19.38 26.24 -1.87
N ALA A 498 18.51 26.66 -2.81
CA ALA A 498 18.93 27.30 -4.04
C ALA A 498 19.65 28.64 -3.79
N GLU A 499 19.23 29.41 -2.77
CA GLU A 499 19.90 30.64 -2.33
C GLU A 499 21.26 30.37 -1.67
N LEU A 500 21.36 29.36 -0.80
CA LEU A 500 22.60 29.05 -0.05
C LEU A 500 23.66 28.34 -0.88
N PHE A 501 23.26 27.57 -1.89
CA PHE A 501 24.15 26.74 -2.71
C PHE A 501 24.01 27.07 -4.20
N PRO A 502 24.29 28.32 -4.62
CA PRO A 502 24.17 28.73 -6.02
C PRO A 502 25.15 27.92 -6.88
N GLY A 503 24.64 27.29 -7.94
CA GLY A 503 25.42 26.44 -8.85
C GLY A 503 25.34 24.94 -8.58
N HIS A 504 24.72 24.51 -7.49
CA HIS A 504 24.42 23.09 -7.25
C HIS A 504 23.05 22.71 -7.80
N ARG A 505 22.94 21.49 -8.34
CA ARG A 505 21.72 20.93 -8.92
C ARG A 505 20.86 20.35 -7.81
N VAL A 506 19.77 21.04 -7.50
CA VAL A 506 18.79 20.65 -6.48
C VAL A 506 17.67 19.85 -7.13
N CYS A 507 17.29 18.73 -6.51
CA CYS A 507 16.14 17.92 -6.92
C CYS A 507 15.17 17.76 -5.75
N ARG A 508 13.92 18.21 -5.91
CA ARG A 508 12.85 17.95 -4.94
C ARG A 508 12.02 16.72 -5.32
N MET A 509 12.01 15.73 -4.44
CA MET A 509 11.25 14.49 -4.59
C MET A 509 10.17 14.37 -3.51
N ASP A 510 8.95 14.72 -3.89
CA ASP A 510 7.75 14.49 -3.10
C ASP A 510 6.58 14.08 -3.99
N ARG A 511 5.41 13.86 -3.37
CA ARG A 511 4.21 13.36 -4.06
C ARG A 511 3.69 14.32 -5.14
N ASP A 512 4.08 15.59 -5.13
CA ASP A 512 3.57 16.60 -6.06
C ASP A 512 4.48 16.82 -7.25
N THR A 513 5.79 16.64 -7.06
CA THR A 513 6.76 16.60 -8.16
C THR A 513 6.67 15.26 -8.91
N VAL A 514 6.40 14.16 -8.20
CA VAL A 514 6.28 12.83 -8.78
C VAL A 514 4.80 12.49 -9.07
N ARG A 515 4.30 12.96 -10.21
CA ARG A 515 2.94 12.63 -10.69
C ARG A 515 2.88 11.39 -11.57
N HIS A 516 3.96 11.11 -12.31
CA HIS A 516 4.06 9.99 -13.22
C HIS A 516 5.27 9.11 -12.90
N PRO A 517 5.15 7.77 -13.02
CA PRO A 517 6.27 6.84 -12.80
C PRO A 517 7.50 7.13 -13.67
N ALA A 518 7.31 7.62 -14.89
CA ALA A 518 8.40 7.99 -15.79
C ALA A 518 9.24 9.17 -15.26
N THR A 519 8.58 10.16 -14.65
CA THR A 519 9.26 11.30 -14.01
C THR A 519 10.12 10.84 -12.85
N LEU A 520 9.62 9.90 -12.03
CA LEU A 520 10.42 9.31 -10.97
C LEU A 520 11.63 8.56 -11.53
N ALA A 521 11.43 7.70 -12.53
CA ALA A 521 12.51 6.92 -13.11
C ALA A 521 13.65 7.82 -13.64
N ALA A 522 13.30 8.90 -14.35
CA ALA A 522 14.27 9.89 -14.81
C ALA A 522 15.01 10.58 -13.64
N MET A 523 14.29 11.01 -12.60
CA MET A 523 14.90 11.59 -11.39
C MET A 523 15.86 10.60 -10.71
N LEU A 524 15.49 9.32 -10.62
CA LEU A 524 16.34 8.28 -10.02
C LEU A 524 17.60 8.04 -10.85
N GLU A 525 17.49 8.03 -12.18
CA GLU A 525 18.65 7.95 -13.08
C GLU A 525 19.57 9.15 -12.93
N ASP A 526 19.01 10.36 -12.82
CA ASP A 526 19.78 11.58 -12.60
C ASP A 526 20.54 11.54 -11.27
N ILE A 527 19.89 11.10 -10.19
CA ILE A 527 20.55 10.96 -8.89
C ILE A 527 21.64 9.89 -8.95
N ALA A 528 21.35 8.72 -9.51
CA ALA A 528 22.31 7.61 -9.60
C ALA A 528 23.52 7.95 -10.49
N ALA A 529 23.32 8.76 -11.54
CA ALA A 529 24.38 9.23 -12.42
C ALA A 529 25.16 10.43 -11.87
N GLY A 530 24.88 10.89 -10.63
CA GLY A 530 25.54 12.05 -10.06
C GLY A 530 25.17 13.37 -10.74
N ARG A 531 24.01 13.44 -11.40
CA ARG A 531 23.48 14.67 -12.02
C ARG A 531 22.70 15.55 -11.05
N VAL A 532 22.48 15.09 -9.82
CA VAL A 532 21.88 15.84 -8.71
C VAL A 532 22.90 15.95 -7.60
N ASP A 533 23.05 17.13 -7.02
CA ASP A 533 24.00 17.37 -5.93
C ASP A 533 23.28 17.38 -4.57
N ILE A 534 22.06 17.95 -4.52
CA ILE A 534 21.24 18.06 -3.31
C ILE A 534 19.84 17.49 -3.58
N LEU A 535 19.48 16.45 -2.83
CA LEU A 535 18.16 15.82 -2.88
C LEU A 535 17.32 16.30 -1.69
N ILE A 536 16.17 16.91 -1.95
CA ILE A 536 15.21 17.31 -0.91
C ILE A 536 14.00 16.40 -1.02
N GLY A 537 13.60 15.73 0.06
CA GLY A 537 12.42 14.87 -0.03
C GLY A 537 11.77 14.50 1.27
N THR A 538 10.62 13.86 1.13
CA THR A 538 9.85 13.29 2.24
C THR A 538 9.98 11.77 2.27
N GLN A 539 9.01 11.05 2.80
CA GLN A 539 9.04 9.58 2.94
C GLN A 539 9.42 8.81 1.67
N MET A 540 9.27 9.40 0.47
CA MET A 540 9.67 8.79 -0.80
C MET A 540 11.19 8.60 -0.95
N VAL A 541 12.03 9.51 -0.42
CA VAL A 541 13.50 9.38 -0.54
C VAL A 541 14.09 8.31 0.39
N ALA A 542 13.34 7.90 1.43
CA ALA A 542 13.83 6.97 2.46
C ALA A 542 13.66 5.48 2.09
N LYS A 543 12.80 5.16 1.12
CA LYS A 543 12.36 3.79 0.80
C LYS A 543 13.05 3.26 -0.44
N GLY A 544 13.52 2.01 -0.41
CA GLY A 544 13.82 1.19 -1.61
C GLY A 544 14.95 1.63 -2.56
N LEU A 545 15.45 2.87 -2.47
CA LEU A 545 16.39 3.45 -3.44
C LEU A 545 17.85 3.30 -3.01
N ASP A 546 18.72 2.88 -3.92
CA ASP A 546 20.15 2.76 -3.67
C ASP A 546 20.90 3.99 -4.20
N PHE A 547 21.46 4.79 -3.30
CA PHE A 547 22.15 6.02 -3.64
C PHE A 547 23.60 5.94 -3.16
N ALA A 548 24.46 5.37 -4.01
CA ALA A 548 25.85 5.07 -3.65
C ALA A 548 26.69 6.32 -3.30
N ALA A 549 26.31 7.50 -3.81
CA ALA A 549 27.07 8.75 -3.63
C ALA A 549 26.51 9.69 -2.55
N ILE A 550 25.44 9.32 -1.83
CA ILE A 550 24.93 10.10 -0.70
C ILE A 550 25.79 9.82 0.54
N THR A 551 26.48 10.86 0.99
CA THR A 551 27.42 10.80 2.13
C THR A 551 26.96 11.64 3.31
N LEU A 552 26.04 12.59 3.11
CA LEU A 552 25.40 13.37 4.16
C LEU A 552 23.89 13.28 4.07
N VAL A 553 23.26 13.07 5.22
CA VAL A 553 21.81 13.11 5.36
C VAL A 553 21.41 14.07 6.47
N GLY A 554 20.73 15.16 6.13
CA GLY A 554 20.19 16.13 7.08
C GLY A 554 18.69 15.92 7.31
N ILE A 555 18.29 15.62 8.54
CA ILE A 555 16.88 15.63 8.95
C ILE A 555 16.57 17.03 9.47
N VAL A 556 15.81 17.79 8.68
CA VAL A 556 15.59 19.24 8.89
C VAL A 556 14.65 19.50 10.07
N ASP A 557 13.67 18.63 10.29
CA ASP A 557 12.69 18.75 11.38
C ASP A 557 12.28 17.36 11.92
N ALA A 558 12.85 16.98 13.06
CA ALA A 558 12.43 15.81 13.82
C ALA A 558 11.28 16.11 14.81
N ASP A 559 11.09 17.37 15.19
CA ASP A 559 10.23 17.79 16.30
C ASP A 559 8.74 17.61 15.99
N SER A 560 8.35 17.83 14.74
CA SER A 560 6.95 17.68 14.31
C SER A 560 6.33 16.31 14.60
N ARG A 561 7.13 15.24 14.66
CA ARG A 561 6.65 13.90 15.04
C ARG A 561 6.75 13.59 16.52
N LEU A 562 7.68 14.20 17.24
CA LEU A 562 7.79 14.03 18.69
C LEU A 562 6.56 14.58 19.43
N TYR A 563 5.93 15.62 18.87
CA TYR A 563 4.78 16.28 19.47
C TYR A 563 3.46 16.01 18.76
N ALA A 564 3.43 15.01 17.87
CA ALA A 564 2.19 14.62 17.24
C ALA A 564 1.27 13.96 18.29
N LEU A 565 -0.02 14.26 18.22
CA LEU A 565 -1.04 13.72 19.15
C LEU A 565 -1.34 12.22 18.92
N ASP A 566 -0.76 11.62 17.89
CA ASP A 566 -0.91 10.20 17.57
C ASP A 566 0.21 9.39 18.24
N PHE A 567 -0.16 8.41 19.08
CA PHE A 567 0.77 7.52 19.80
C PHE A 567 1.68 6.69 18.88
N ARG A 568 1.34 6.57 17.58
CA ARG A 568 2.16 5.90 16.57
C ARG A 568 3.24 6.80 15.98
N ALA A 569 3.25 8.09 16.29
CA ALA A 569 4.17 9.04 15.69
C ALA A 569 5.64 8.78 16.04
N GLU A 570 5.92 8.40 17.28
CA GLU A 570 7.26 8.04 17.73
C GLU A 570 7.80 6.80 17.03
N GLU A 571 6.94 5.79 16.81
CA GLU A 571 7.31 4.56 16.08
C GLU A 571 7.72 4.91 14.64
N ARG A 572 6.91 5.74 13.98
CA ARG A 572 7.20 6.20 12.61
C ARG A 572 8.45 7.07 12.55
N LEU A 573 8.76 7.82 13.60
CA LEU A 573 10.01 8.57 13.70
C LEU A 573 11.19 7.60 13.83
N ALA A 574 11.14 6.64 14.75
CA ALA A 574 12.20 5.65 14.93
C ALA A 574 12.49 4.83 13.67
N GLN A 575 11.44 4.33 13.00
CA GLN A 575 11.56 3.61 11.72
C GLN A 575 12.22 4.49 10.66
N LEU A 576 11.77 5.74 10.55
CA LEU A 576 12.30 6.70 9.61
C LEU A 576 13.79 6.99 9.86
N LEU A 577 14.20 7.23 11.10
CA LEU A 577 15.60 7.52 11.45
C LEU A 577 16.53 6.39 10.99
N VAL A 578 16.13 5.14 11.23
CA VAL A 578 16.90 3.96 10.85
C VAL A 578 16.93 3.77 9.33
N GLN A 579 15.81 3.98 8.65
CA GLN A 579 15.74 3.90 7.18
C GLN A 579 16.64 4.95 6.52
N VAL A 580 16.52 6.21 6.97
CA VAL A 580 17.25 7.37 6.48
C VAL A 580 18.74 7.21 6.77
N ALA A 581 19.12 6.78 7.97
CA ALA A 581 20.50 6.44 8.29
C ALA A 581 21.03 5.32 7.40
N GLY A 582 20.24 4.28 7.13
CA GLY A 582 20.60 3.21 6.20
C GLY A 582 20.80 3.64 4.73
N ARG A 583 20.59 4.91 4.38
CA ARG A 583 20.92 5.47 3.05
C ARG A 583 22.28 6.17 3.01
N ALA A 584 22.83 6.57 4.15
CA ALA A 584 24.15 7.19 4.20
C ALA A 584 25.26 6.11 4.25
N GLY A 585 26.26 6.22 3.38
CA GLY A 585 27.49 5.41 3.48
C GLY A 585 27.36 3.96 2.99
N ARG A 586 26.71 3.73 1.85
CA ARG A 586 26.60 2.39 1.22
C ARG A 586 27.81 2.00 0.36
N ALA A 587 28.69 2.95 0.07
CA ALA A 587 29.95 2.73 -0.64
C ALA A 587 31.13 2.67 0.36
N ALA A 588 32.36 2.65 -0.15
CA ALA A 588 33.59 2.62 0.67
C ALA A 588 33.77 3.83 1.63
N ARG A 589 32.90 4.86 1.56
CA ARG A 589 32.98 6.08 2.38
C ARG A 589 31.94 6.06 3.50
N ALA A 590 32.38 6.39 4.72
CA ALA A 590 31.50 6.51 5.87
C ALA A 590 30.52 7.68 5.68
N GLY A 591 29.22 7.40 5.80
CA GLY A 591 28.18 8.43 5.76
C GLY A 591 28.00 9.13 7.11
N ARG A 592 27.43 10.35 7.08
CA ARG A 592 27.05 11.13 8.27
C ARG A 592 25.56 11.48 8.22
N VAL A 593 24.89 11.41 9.37
CA VAL A 593 23.48 11.77 9.53
C VAL A 593 23.37 12.86 10.60
N LEU A 594 22.81 14.01 10.24
CA LEU A 594 22.58 15.13 11.15
C LEU A 594 21.08 15.30 11.39
N ILE A 595 20.68 15.28 12.66
CA ILE A 595 19.28 15.42 13.07
C ILE A 595 19.12 16.77 13.76
N GLN A 596 18.50 17.74 13.08
CA GLN A 596 18.13 19.00 13.71
C GLN A 596 16.87 18.82 14.57
N THR A 597 16.96 19.19 15.85
CA THR A 597 15.86 19.07 16.80
C THR A 597 16.02 20.07 17.95
N HIS A 598 14.89 20.58 18.43
CA HIS A 598 14.85 21.36 19.67
C HIS A 598 14.85 20.45 20.92
N GLN A 599 14.77 19.14 20.74
CA GLN A 599 14.72 18.13 21.79
C GLN A 599 15.84 17.09 21.63
N PRO A 600 17.12 17.50 21.63
CA PRO A 600 18.23 16.58 21.43
C PRO A 600 18.26 15.48 22.49
N ARG A 601 17.71 15.70 23.69
CA ARG A 601 17.67 14.72 24.79
C ARG A 601 16.40 13.85 24.83
N HIS A 602 15.55 13.92 23.80
CA HIS A 602 14.30 13.14 23.80
C HIS A 602 14.59 11.63 23.92
N PRO A 603 13.87 10.88 24.79
CA PRO A 603 14.14 9.46 25.03
C PRO A 603 14.13 8.60 23.76
N VAL A 604 13.17 8.85 22.86
CA VAL A 604 13.07 8.13 21.56
C VAL A 604 14.33 8.32 20.71
N LEU A 605 14.80 9.57 20.58
CA LEU A 605 16.00 9.87 19.78
C LEU A 605 17.23 9.20 20.38
N ARG A 606 17.45 9.35 21.69
CA ARG A 606 18.59 8.75 22.38
C ARG A 606 18.59 7.23 22.28
N ARG A 607 17.45 6.58 22.56
CA ARG A 607 17.35 5.11 22.44
C ARG A 607 17.71 4.61 21.04
N VAL A 608 17.20 5.25 19.99
CA VAL A 608 17.48 4.84 18.61
C VAL A 608 18.94 5.08 18.22
N ILE A 609 19.53 6.22 18.61
CA ILE A 609 20.92 6.59 18.29
C ILE A 609 21.90 5.72 19.08
N ASP A 610 21.70 5.57 20.38
CA ASP A 610 22.66 4.98 21.30
C ASP A 610 22.55 3.44 21.35
N HIS A 611 21.34 2.89 21.10
CA HIS A 611 21.04 1.46 21.29
C HIS A 611 20.29 0.80 20.12
N GLY A 612 20.00 1.55 19.05
CA GLY A 612 19.35 1.03 17.84
C GLY A 612 17.84 0.77 17.99
N TYR A 613 17.23 0.36 16.87
CA TYR A 613 15.78 0.17 16.76
C TYR A 613 15.22 -0.86 17.73
N GLY A 614 15.93 -1.98 17.95
CA GLY A 614 15.44 -3.06 18.81
C GLY A 614 15.27 -2.62 20.27
N ALA A 615 16.15 -1.76 20.78
CA ALA A 615 16.04 -1.21 22.13
C ALA A 615 14.85 -0.24 22.24
N TYR A 616 14.66 0.64 21.25
CA TYR A 616 13.47 1.47 21.16
C TYR A 616 12.19 0.64 21.13
N ALA A 617 12.11 -0.36 20.26
CA ALA A 617 10.91 -1.16 20.06
C ALA A 617 10.49 -1.92 21.33
N ARG A 618 11.45 -2.47 22.10
CA ARG A 618 11.15 -3.11 23.40
C ARG A 618 10.55 -2.11 24.40
N ALA A 619 11.13 -0.91 24.51
CA ALA A 619 10.62 0.11 25.42
C ALA A 619 9.22 0.59 24.99
N ALA A 620 9.03 0.87 23.71
CA ALA A 620 7.74 1.30 23.17
C ALA A 620 6.65 0.23 23.33
N LEU A 621 6.98 -1.07 23.17
CA LEU A 621 6.04 -2.15 23.43
C LEU A 621 5.61 -2.19 24.90
N ALA A 622 6.55 -2.07 25.84
CA ALA A 622 6.22 -2.03 27.26
C ALA A 622 5.32 -0.83 27.62
N GLU A 623 5.63 0.35 27.07
CA GLU A 623 4.82 1.57 27.26
C GLU A 623 3.38 1.38 26.69
N ARG A 624 3.24 0.76 25.51
CA ARG A 624 1.92 0.49 24.91
C ARG A 624 1.14 -0.58 25.65
N GLU A 625 1.80 -1.57 26.23
CA GLU A 625 1.15 -2.59 27.07
C GLU A 625 0.56 -1.95 28.33
N GLN A 626 1.35 -1.13 29.02
CA GLN A 626 0.90 -0.39 30.21
C GLN A 626 -0.26 0.56 29.91
N ALA A 627 -0.23 1.22 28.75
CA ALA A 627 -1.27 2.14 28.31
C ALA A 627 -2.49 1.44 27.67
N SER A 628 -2.51 0.11 27.58
CA SER A 628 -3.55 -0.65 26.85
C SER A 628 -3.78 -0.12 25.43
N LEU A 629 -2.69 0.15 24.70
CA LEU A 629 -2.70 0.61 23.32
C LEU A 629 -2.36 -0.54 22.35
N PRO A 630 -2.73 -0.43 21.06
CA PRO A 630 -2.31 -1.39 20.03
C PRO A 630 -0.78 -1.58 20.00
N PRO A 631 -0.25 -2.82 20.06
CA PRO A 631 -0.90 -4.09 19.73
C PRO A 631 -1.42 -4.93 20.92
N PHE A 632 -1.59 -4.33 22.10
CA PHE A 632 -2.09 -4.99 23.32
C PHE A 632 -3.60 -4.79 23.52
N ALA A 633 -4.16 -3.75 22.93
CA ALA A 633 -5.60 -3.57 22.75
C ALA A 633 -5.97 -3.52 21.27
N ALA A 634 -7.23 -3.81 20.98
CA ALA A 634 -7.87 -3.57 19.70
C ALA A 634 -8.46 -2.17 19.67
N MET A 635 -8.48 -1.56 18.48
CA MET A 635 -9.01 -0.21 18.31
C MET A 635 -9.79 -0.10 17.00
N ALA A 636 -10.87 0.68 17.03
CA ALA A 636 -11.60 1.09 15.83
C ALA A 636 -12.02 2.56 15.94
N VAL A 637 -12.14 3.24 14.81
CA VAL A 637 -12.59 4.64 14.75
C VAL A 637 -13.83 4.73 13.87
N LEU A 638 -14.91 5.30 14.43
CA LEU A 638 -16.10 5.67 13.67
C LEU A 638 -15.99 7.17 13.34
N ARG A 639 -15.91 7.50 12.05
CA ARG A 639 -15.80 8.89 11.57
C ARG A 639 -17.08 9.30 10.87
N ALA A 640 -17.52 10.53 11.09
CA ALA A 640 -18.68 11.12 10.43
C ALA A 640 -18.35 12.48 9.81
N GLU A 641 -18.96 12.77 8.67
CA GLU A 641 -18.79 14.04 7.97
C GLU A 641 -20.09 14.59 7.35
N SER A 642 -20.19 15.92 7.31
CA SER A 642 -21.36 16.65 6.78
C SER A 642 -21.00 18.07 6.36
N PRO A 643 -21.69 18.67 5.37
CA PRO A 643 -21.57 20.10 5.08
C PRO A 643 -22.01 21.02 6.24
N ARG A 644 -22.81 20.51 7.18
CA ARG A 644 -23.24 21.22 8.40
C ARG A 644 -22.51 20.72 9.64
N ALA A 645 -22.10 21.62 10.52
CA ALA A 645 -21.19 21.38 11.65
C ALA A 645 -21.80 20.54 12.77
N GLU A 646 -23.10 20.72 13.03
CA GLU A 646 -23.83 20.08 14.12
C GLU A 646 -24.09 18.59 13.89
N ARG A 647 -24.23 18.18 12.62
CA ARG A 647 -24.70 16.84 12.27
C ARG A 647 -23.73 15.70 12.61
N PRO A 648 -22.41 15.80 12.34
CA PRO A 648 -21.48 14.72 12.66
C PRO A 648 -21.44 14.41 14.15
N LEU A 649 -21.38 15.43 15.00
CA LEU A 649 -21.34 15.26 16.46
C LEU A 649 -22.65 14.67 17.00
N ALA A 650 -23.81 15.17 16.54
CA ALA A 650 -25.11 14.62 16.93
C ALA A 650 -25.26 13.15 16.53
N PHE A 651 -24.93 12.81 15.28
CA PHE A 651 -24.95 11.42 14.82
C PHE A 651 -24.03 10.51 15.64
N LEU A 652 -22.82 10.97 15.96
CA LEU A 652 -21.87 10.18 16.74
C LEU A 652 -22.29 10.03 18.21
N ALA A 653 -23.04 11.00 18.76
CA ALA A 653 -23.63 10.87 20.09
C ALA A 653 -24.70 9.77 20.10
N ASP A 654 -25.57 9.74 19.09
CA ASP A 654 -26.55 8.66 18.90
C ASP A 654 -25.86 7.30 18.67
N ALA A 655 -24.82 7.28 17.83
CA ALA A 655 -24.03 6.07 17.57
C ALA A 655 -23.40 5.53 18.86
N ARG A 656 -22.81 6.41 19.68
CA ARG A 656 -22.22 6.02 20.97
C ARG A 656 -23.26 5.41 21.90
N ARG A 657 -24.48 5.95 21.97
CA ARG A 657 -25.57 5.38 22.78
C ARG A 657 -25.91 3.96 22.33
N LEU A 658 -26.12 3.77 21.03
CA LEU A 658 -26.41 2.45 20.45
C LEU A 658 -25.30 1.43 20.72
N LEU A 659 -24.04 1.86 20.69
CA LEU A 659 -22.89 0.98 20.94
C LEU A 659 -22.73 0.63 22.42
N LEU A 660 -23.07 1.52 23.35
CA LEU A 660 -23.02 1.27 24.79
C LEU A 660 -24.12 0.30 25.25
N ASP A 661 -25.29 0.34 24.60
CA ASP A 661 -26.39 -0.57 24.91
C ASP A 661 -26.07 -2.04 24.55
N GLY A 662 -24.99 -2.28 23.81
CA GLY A 662 -24.55 -3.61 23.35
C GLY A 662 -23.88 -4.50 24.40
N GLY A 663 -23.67 -4.03 25.63
CA GLY A 663 -23.37 -4.89 26.80
C GLY A 663 -21.97 -5.51 26.92
N GLU A 664 -21.01 -5.20 26.05
CA GLU A 664 -19.61 -5.66 26.17
C GLU A 664 -18.67 -4.58 26.74
N ALA A 665 -17.52 -5.01 27.29
CA ALA A 665 -16.44 -4.16 27.78
C ALA A 665 -15.66 -3.50 26.62
N VAL A 666 -16.32 -2.62 25.87
CA VAL A 666 -15.71 -1.73 24.87
C VAL A 666 -15.74 -0.31 25.42
N GLU A 667 -14.57 0.30 25.55
CA GLU A 667 -14.45 1.71 25.89
C GLU A 667 -14.73 2.57 24.67
N ILE A 668 -15.63 3.55 24.81
CA ILE A 668 -16.06 4.40 23.70
C ILE A 668 -15.92 5.87 24.11
N SER A 669 -15.06 6.60 23.40
CA SER A 669 -14.84 8.03 23.62
C SER A 669 -16.12 8.83 23.37
N PHE A 670 -16.21 10.03 23.93
CA PHE A 670 -17.21 11.00 23.48
C PHE A 670 -16.92 11.43 22.02
N PRO A 671 -17.95 11.90 21.29
CA PRO A 671 -17.75 12.52 19.98
C PRO A 671 -16.80 13.70 20.07
N ILE A 672 -15.73 13.65 19.28
CA ILE A 672 -14.74 14.71 19.19
C ILE A 672 -14.63 15.21 17.76
N PRO A 673 -14.46 16.53 17.53
CA PRO A 673 -14.08 17.06 16.22
C PRO A 673 -12.77 16.41 15.75
N ALA A 674 -12.67 16.10 14.45
CA ALA A 674 -11.39 15.65 13.90
C ALA A 674 -10.34 16.77 13.96
N LEU A 675 -9.04 16.43 14.01
CA LEU A 675 -7.97 17.43 14.13
C LEU A 675 -8.09 18.57 13.11
N MET A 676 -8.43 18.24 11.86
CA MET A 676 -8.85 19.24 10.87
C MET A 676 -10.36 19.18 10.69
N GLU A 677 -11.08 19.86 11.57
CA GLU A 677 -12.54 19.82 11.67
C GLU A 677 -13.22 20.08 10.32
N ARG A 678 -12.82 21.12 9.57
CA ARG A 678 -13.35 21.43 8.24
C ARG A 678 -12.36 21.08 7.13
N ARG A 679 -12.77 20.21 6.20
CA ARG A 679 -11.99 19.86 4.99
C ARG A 679 -12.90 19.76 3.77
N ALA A 680 -12.48 20.36 2.67
CA ALA A 680 -13.23 20.31 1.40
C ALA A 680 -14.73 20.66 1.58
N GLY A 681 -15.01 21.68 2.41
CA GLY A 681 -16.37 22.15 2.68
C GLY A 681 -17.20 21.29 3.65
N ARG A 682 -16.60 20.29 4.31
CA ARG A 682 -17.31 19.38 5.24
C ARG A 682 -16.69 19.41 6.64
N TYR A 683 -17.55 19.42 7.65
CA TYR A 683 -17.22 19.24 9.05
C TYR A 683 -17.10 17.75 9.37
N ARG A 684 -16.10 17.40 10.19
CA ARG A 684 -15.71 16.02 10.47
C ARG A 684 -15.54 15.82 11.97
N ALA A 685 -16.09 14.72 12.46
CA ALA A 685 -15.97 14.28 13.85
C ALA A 685 -15.73 12.78 13.90
N LEU A 686 -15.31 12.28 15.06
CA LEU A 686 -15.06 10.86 15.29
C LEU A 686 -15.35 10.44 16.73
N ILE A 687 -15.53 9.13 16.92
CA ILE A 687 -15.39 8.44 18.21
C ILE A 687 -14.36 7.32 18.06
N VAL A 688 -13.65 7.04 19.15
CA VAL A 688 -12.67 5.96 19.25
C VAL A 688 -13.26 4.85 20.12
N LEU A 689 -13.20 3.62 19.61
CA LEU A 689 -13.54 2.40 20.33
C LEU A 689 -12.25 1.67 20.68
N SER A 690 -12.11 1.25 21.93
CA SER A 690 -10.99 0.43 22.42
C SER A 690 -11.50 -0.79 23.18
N ALA A 691 -10.86 -1.94 22.99
CA ALA A 691 -11.20 -3.15 23.71
C ALA A 691 -9.99 -4.07 23.87
N ALA A 692 -10.02 -4.97 24.85
CA ALA A 692 -8.95 -5.95 25.05
C ALA A 692 -8.78 -6.90 23.85
N THR A 693 -9.85 -7.16 23.08
CA THR A 693 -9.79 -8.07 21.93
C THR A 693 -10.51 -7.49 20.70
N ARG A 694 -10.03 -7.87 19.51
CA ARG A 694 -10.66 -7.50 18.23
C ARG A 694 -12.06 -8.08 18.08
N GLY A 695 -12.28 -9.27 18.62
CA GLY A 695 -13.59 -9.92 18.62
C GLY A 695 -14.65 -9.12 19.36
N ALA A 696 -14.29 -8.45 20.46
CA ALA A 696 -15.20 -7.57 21.19
C ALA A 696 -15.68 -6.39 20.32
N ILE A 697 -14.74 -5.72 19.64
CA ILE A 697 -15.08 -4.64 18.69
C ILE A 697 -16.02 -5.16 17.59
N GLY A 698 -15.73 -6.32 17.00
CA GLY A 698 -16.57 -6.91 15.95
C GLY A 698 -17.98 -7.23 16.42
N ARG A 699 -18.13 -7.81 17.62
CA ARG A 699 -19.43 -8.16 18.22
C ARG A 699 -20.24 -6.94 18.65
N THR A 700 -19.60 -5.84 19.05
CA THR A 700 -20.28 -4.57 19.35
C THR A 700 -20.70 -3.83 18.07
N LEU A 701 -19.82 -3.77 17.07
CA LEU A 701 -20.12 -3.08 15.82
C LEU A 701 -21.16 -3.82 14.99
N GLY A 702 -20.97 -5.11 14.70
CA GLY A 702 -21.78 -5.87 13.75
C GLY A 702 -23.30 -5.67 13.89
N PRO A 703 -23.91 -5.96 15.05
CA PRO A 703 -25.35 -5.82 15.27
C PRO A 703 -25.86 -4.37 15.20
N THR A 704 -25.00 -3.37 15.46
CA THR A 704 -25.40 -1.95 15.49
C THR A 704 -25.30 -1.27 14.13
N LEU A 705 -24.58 -1.86 13.17
CA LEU A 705 -24.34 -1.24 11.85
C LEU A 705 -25.61 -0.91 11.08
N GLU A 706 -26.63 -1.79 11.10
CA GLU A 706 -27.88 -1.53 10.39
C GLU A 706 -28.63 -0.32 10.98
N ALA A 707 -28.64 -0.22 12.31
CA ALA A 707 -29.19 0.94 13.02
C ALA A 707 -28.40 2.21 12.70
N LEU A 708 -27.06 2.13 12.64
CA LEU A 708 -26.19 3.23 12.25
C LEU A 708 -26.43 3.68 10.79
N ASP A 709 -26.63 2.74 9.86
CA ASP A 709 -26.96 3.04 8.47
C ASP A 709 -28.31 3.77 8.36
N GLY A 710 -29.29 3.39 9.18
CA GLY A 710 -30.57 4.10 9.29
C GLY A 710 -30.40 5.52 9.85
N ALA A 711 -29.71 5.65 10.98
CA ALA A 711 -29.44 6.93 11.65
C ALA A 711 -28.64 7.88 10.76
N ALA A 712 -27.63 7.39 10.04
CA ALA A 712 -26.81 8.19 9.14
C ALA A 712 -27.62 8.78 7.99
N ARG A 713 -28.56 8.00 7.43
CA ARG A 713 -29.50 8.47 6.40
C ARG A 713 -30.42 9.55 6.94
N ALA A 714 -31.00 9.36 8.13
CA ALA A 714 -31.86 10.34 8.79
C ALA A 714 -31.11 11.65 9.07
N ALA A 715 -29.90 11.56 9.63
CA ALA A 715 -29.04 12.71 9.93
C ALA A 715 -28.38 13.34 8.69
N ARG A 716 -28.48 12.70 7.52
CA ARG A 716 -27.81 13.11 6.26
C ARG A 716 -26.30 13.29 6.41
N VAL A 717 -25.65 12.37 7.11
CA VAL A 717 -24.20 12.31 7.29
C VAL A 717 -23.59 11.21 6.43
N ARG A 718 -22.32 11.35 6.06
CA ARG A 718 -21.52 10.22 5.57
C ARG A 718 -20.67 9.73 6.72
N TYR A 719 -20.65 8.43 6.95
CA TYR A 719 -19.82 7.85 8.00
C TYR A 719 -18.94 6.73 7.44
N SER A 720 -17.87 6.42 8.16
CA SER A 720 -16.93 5.35 7.84
C SER A 720 -16.39 4.72 9.11
N ILE A 721 -16.04 3.45 9.04
CA ILE A 721 -15.42 2.70 10.14
C ILE A 721 -13.99 2.35 9.72
N ASP A 722 -13.08 2.49 10.66
CA ASP A 722 -11.68 2.15 10.49
C ASP A 722 -11.23 1.20 11.60
N VAL A 723 -11.20 -0.10 11.29
CA VAL A 723 -10.70 -1.14 12.20
C VAL A 723 -9.18 -1.21 12.10
N ASP A 724 -8.48 -1.26 13.24
CA ASP A 724 -7.03 -1.11 13.35
C ASP A 724 -6.53 0.16 12.62
N PRO A 725 -6.95 1.35 13.07
CA PRO A 725 -6.56 2.61 12.44
C PRO A 725 -5.06 2.84 12.53
N GLN A 726 -4.48 3.36 11.45
CA GLN A 726 -3.09 3.86 11.42
C GLN A 726 -3.00 5.34 11.86
N ASP A 727 -4.14 6.02 11.92
CA ASP A 727 -4.32 7.39 12.42
C ASP A 727 -5.62 7.44 13.23
N THR A 728 -5.51 7.82 14.50
CA THR A 728 -6.60 7.79 15.48
C THR A 728 -7.32 9.12 15.66
N LEU A 729 -6.86 10.19 15.01
CA LEU A 729 -7.34 11.56 15.24
C LEU A 729 -7.87 12.27 13.99
#